data_AF-A0A3S9P6R3-F1
#
_entry.id   AF-A0A3S9P6R3-F1
#
_cell.length_a   1.000
_cell.length_b   1.000
_cell.length_c   1.000
_cell.angle_alpha   90.00
_cell.angle_beta   90.00
_cell.angle_gamma   90.00
#
_symmetry.space_group_name_H-M   'P 1'
#
loop_
_entity.id
_entity.type
_entity.pdbx_description
1 polymer ?
#
loop_
_entity_poly.entity_id
_entity_poly.type
_entity_poly.pdbx_seq_one_letter_code
_entity_poly.pdbx_strand_id
1 'polypeptide(L)'
;MKDDKTETIKYSKALVSTLEQKLKVGNLRAIHLNTVPGNSRSRLDIAQLNSLQNNLSGAFIEELTTKQQFDFNIGSSYQHLEEDEIERELLNEKVFRKLKNIHIDYKTDYQDHGVNSLGFGYPMLVFRNPKVNKQVICAPLFIWRVDLNKDPQSLSNWQITKNEEHAVLINAQLRSFIESEFDGLKLPPISEEMLADGIIDKDEILEVVNTTLSILGTTQLDTIGKLTTLSDKKTLDKITEKGKPWISWSGVLGIYKAQRESIISDLKEVQDNYEEFDMDYQGMTYQKYTTSSITVDPSQERLIHLLGTEKKLIIQGPPGTGKSQSLTAILTNALENNAKCLVVCEKKTALEVLKSNLSKLGLGHLCAVIDDVNKDRKYIVDVIREIVDGKTDVASTTVNTTNYKSIRNKYEKVKENLRTKYKNATINVLGDYTWKDAVAETLTNYSDSDRAIVQKMGVKNELYFTEQEFEELTTFIEDAEYLYKKVADLDGPITQLDKSLFAQKYTQAARLKIISFIEEMNKTINSLEKSFDEAEQKYEVDFYEKGVSNNWLIYLKSIFSSRLKLMRITTKELQSQMFSFASEFDQIIESDQNDYLFIHYDLIRAYLKECSNTINSLNLNIVNYKEYHDWKHFRLSIEKEHANKLVEILITTEVQNWSATFKYWYFNALLIHVEGQIDGEQNQDNQLLHQIETLTEEIKREQAKFIIQQHGEYIKKALLGKTKQELKLLFNYRKNKAHGAKTSLRKILAKEFDLFTAFFPITMVNPVVCSSILPMQAELYDVVIFDEASQMRLEDAFAAMLRGKHKIISGDVHQMPPSSYFSKGGDVLLEDDDDSDSLLTFAKNSAFKFSYLDFHYRSQHPHLIDFSNAAFYGARLIPMPNVENYSPITLHQVDGNYKDRSNADEASHILEYIKTLEEDFRGNYPSVGVATFNMEQRNVIWDHIYKECEYSALFNKKMQRLTTDGFFIKNLENIQGDERDIILLSTTFGKNKEGVFRQLFGQLNNVEKGYKLLNVIVTRAKKEMHVFTSFPSEVYSRYAQEIATSGNNGKAILYAYIAYARACSNGREEERIQILDTLKDHASEGIKSVIKSEDKHLFERELYTFITSIYPKNQIEVNYKLGGFYIDFVLKDTNGIPVIALECDGKPYHTSNESYRYDLHREGILAQHGIVTYRIWSTNWWQDVEGELKKLTHFIASKQEQLTTVLP
;
A
#
# COMPACT_ATOMS: atom_id res chain seq x y z
N MET A 1 -7.91 24.79 -2.83
CA MET A 1 -7.63 24.45 -1.42
C MET A 1 -8.69 25.13 -0.57
N LYS A 2 -9.65 24.36 -0.04
CA LYS A 2 -10.43 24.75 1.13
C LYS A 2 -9.84 23.93 2.27
N ASP A 3 -9.25 24.60 3.24
CA ASP A 3 -8.84 23.98 4.50
C ASP A 3 -10.10 23.57 5.27
N ASP A 4 -10.58 22.36 5.03
CA ASP A 4 -11.45 21.68 5.98
C ASP A 4 -10.59 21.34 7.20
N LYS A 5 -10.60 22.25 8.18
CA LYS A 5 -10.24 21.93 9.55
C LYS A 5 -11.28 20.91 10.05
N THR A 6 -11.04 19.65 9.74
CA THR A 6 -11.65 18.52 10.43
C THR A 6 -11.25 18.64 11.90
N GLU A 7 -12.19 19.00 12.75
CA GLU A 7 -12.03 18.88 14.21
C GLU A 7 -11.57 17.45 14.48
N THR A 8 -10.31 17.32 14.89
CA THR A 8 -9.73 16.03 15.19
C THR A 8 -10.54 15.43 16.33
N ILE A 9 -11.20 14.28 16.11
CA ILE A 9 -12.00 13.62 17.14
C ILE A 9 -11.06 13.29 18.30
N LYS A 10 -11.13 14.09 19.37
CA LYS A 10 -10.43 13.79 20.62
C LYS A 10 -11.15 12.65 21.31
N TYR A 11 -10.37 11.79 21.98
CA TYR A 11 -10.93 10.95 23.04
C TYR A 11 -11.72 11.89 23.95
N SER A 12 -12.99 11.58 24.21
CA SER A 12 -13.84 12.44 25.02
C SER A 12 -14.68 11.56 25.94
N LYS A 13 -15.00 12.08 27.12
CA LYS A 13 -15.89 11.40 28.06
C LYS A 13 -17.26 11.10 27.44
N ALA A 14 -17.71 11.94 26.50
CA ALA A 14 -18.93 11.73 25.72
C ALA A 14 -18.81 10.50 24.80
N LEU A 15 -17.68 10.33 24.09
CA LEU A 15 -17.42 9.15 23.27
C LEU A 15 -17.45 7.87 24.11
N VAL A 16 -16.74 7.84 25.24
CA VAL A 16 -16.71 6.66 26.14
C VAL A 16 -18.11 6.30 26.62
N SER A 17 -18.90 7.29 27.05
CA SER A 17 -20.29 7.08 27.47
C SER A 17 -21.16 6.54 26.32
N THR A 18 -20.90 6.96 25.08
CA THR A 18 -21.65 6.50 23.90
C THR A 18 -21.31 5.05 23.58
N LEU A 19 -20.03 4.67 23.64
CA LEU A 19 -19.58 3.30 23.41
C LEU A 19 -20.15 2.33 24.46
N GLU A 20 -20.15 2.74 25.74
CA GLU A 20 -20.75 1.94 26.82
C GLU A 20 -22.25 1.73 26.60
N GLN A 21 -22.99 2.77 26.19
CA GLN A 21 -24.42 2.67 25.88
C GLN A 21 -24.69 1.75 24.67
N LYS A 22 -23.89 1.84 23.60
CA LYS A 22 -24.00 0.97 22.43
C LYS A 22 -23.87 -0.51 22.82
N LEU A 23 -22.91 -0.86 23.69
CA LEU A 23 -22.74 -2.22 24.20
C LEU A 23 -23.95 -2.70 25.01
N LYS A 24 -24.48 -1.86 25.92
CA LYS A 24 -25.66 -2.20 26.72
C LYS A 24 -26.90 -2.48 25.86
N VAL A 25 -27.14 -1.66 24.82
CA VAL A 25 -28.27 -1.85 23.90
C VAL A 25 -28.12 -3.13 23.07
N GLY A 26 -26.90 -3.43 22.60
CA GLY A 26 -26.62 -4.66 21.86
C GLY A 26 -26.95 -5.93 22.66
N ASN A 27 -26.62 -5.96 23.96
CA ASN A 27 -26.90 -7.09 24.84
C ASN A 27 -28.41 -7.40 24.95
N LEU A 28 -29.29 -6.40 24.90
CA LEU A 28 -30.75 -6.59 25.00
C LEU A 28 -31.36 -7.43 23.86
N ARG A 29 -30.70 -7.44 22.69
CA ARG A 29 -31.16 -8.20 21.51
C ARG A 29 -30.59 -9.62 21.47
N ALA A 30 -29.57 -9.91 22.28
CA ALA A 30 -28.87 -11.18 22.27
C ALA A 30 -29.77 -12.34 22.73
N ILE A 31 -29.43 -13.55 22.30
CA ILE A 31 -30.12 -14.78 22.73
C ILE A 31 -30.09 -14.96 24.26
N HIS A 32 -29.12 -14.35 24.94
CA HIS A 32 -29.01 -14.35 26.40
C HIS A 32 -30.19 -13.64 27.09
N LEU A 33 -30.78 -12.61 26.49
CA LEU A 33 -31.92 -11.87 27.07
C LEU A 33 -33.23 -12.08 26.29
N ASN A 34 -33.14 -12.53 25.03
CA ASN A 34 -34.29 -12.74 24.15
C ASN A 34 -34.19 -14.09 23.42
N THR A 35 -34.56 -15.15 24.12
CA THR A 35 -34.31 -16.54 23.72
C THR A 35 -35.37 -17.11 22.76
N VAL A 36 -36.51 -16.42 22.61
CA VAL A 36 -37.65 -16.89 21.81
C VAL A 36 -37.21 -17.24 20.37
N PRO A 37 -37.39 -18.49 19.91
CA PRO A 37 -36.91 -18.93 18.61
C PRO A 37 -37.63 -18.26 17.43
N GLY A 38 -38.96 -18.13 17.48
CA GLY A 38 -39.75 -17.58 16.37
C GLY A 38 -39.37 -18.20 15.01
N ASN A 39 -39.23 -17.34 13.99
CA ASN A 39 -38.74 -17.73 12.65
C ASN A 39 -37.21 -17.77 12.55
N SER A 40 -36.48 -17.72 13.67
CA SER A 40 -35.02 -17.78 13.64
C SER A 40 -34.55 -19.10 13.06
N ARG A 41 -33.59 -19.01 12.14
CA ARG A 41 -32.90 -20.16 11.54
C ARG A 41 -31.81 -20.74 12.45
N SER A 42 -31.33 -19.97 13.43
CA SER A 42 -30.21 -20.30 14.32
C SER A 42 -30.65 -20.64 15.75
N ARG A 43 -31.96 -20.84 15.96
CA ARG A 43 -32.55 -21.20 17.25
C ARG A 43 -33.54 -22.35 17.08
N LEU A 44 -33.34 -23.39 17.86
CA LEU A 44 -34.21 -24.56 17.91
C LEU A 44 -34.79 -24.67 19.32
N ASP A 45 -36.12 -24.67 19.42
CA ASP A 45 -36.80 -25.10 20.64
C ASP A 45 -36.61 -26.61 20.74
N ILE A 46 -36.00 -27.07 21.83
CA ILE A 46 -35.68 -28.49 22.00
C ILE A 46 -36.95 -29.36 22.07
N ALA A 47 -38.09 -28.78 22.47
CA ALA A 47 -39.38 -29.48 22.47
C ALA A 47 -39.79 -29.96 21.05
N GLN A 48 -39.28 -29.31 20.00
CA GLN A 48 -39.52 -29.70 18.60
C GLN A 48 -38.91 -31.06 18.26
N LEU A 49 -37.90 -31.54 19.00
CA LEU A 49 -37.35 -32.89 18.82
C LEU A 49 -38.37 -34.01 19.08
N ASN A 50 -39.42 -33.73 19.86
CA ASN A 50 -40.48 -34.71 20.11
C ASN A 50 -41.28 -35.05 18.85
N SER A 51 -41.18 -34.27 17.75
CA SER A 51 -41.79 -34.63 16.46
C SER A 51 -41.08 -35.80 15.77
N LEU A 52 -39.80 -36.01 16.09
CA LEU A 52 -38.99 -37.10 15.54
C LEU A 52 -39.23 -38.41 16.30
N GLN A 53 -39.24 -38.34 17.63
CA GLN A 53 -39.51 -39.47 18.52
C GLN A 53 -40.14 -38.97 19.82
N ASN A 54 -41.15 -39.70 20.32
CA ASN A 54 -41.83 -39.34 21.57
C ASN A 54 -40.84 -39.21 22.75
N ASN A 55 -40.93 -38.11 23.49
CA ASN A 55 -40.14 -37.77 24.67
C ASN A 55 -38.61 -37.65 24.44
N LEU A 56 -38.15 -37.49 23.20
CA LEU A 56 -36.73 -37.32 22.88
C LEU A 56 -36.13 -36.09 23.58
N SER A 57 -36.87 -34.99 23.66
CA SER A 57 -36.43 -33.78 24.37
C SER A 57 -36.31 -33.97 25.88
N GLY A 58 -37.16 -34.82 26.49
CA GLY A 58 -37.07 -35.16 27.91
C GLY A 58 -35.82 -35.98 28.24
N ALA A 59 -35.50 -36.96 27.37
CA ALA A 59 -34.28 -37.76 27.49
C ALA A 59 -33.02 -36.88 27.40
N PHE A 60 -33.01 -35.89 26.50
CA PHE A 60 -31.90 -34.94 26.39
C PHE A 60 -31.66 -34.15 27.69
N ILE A 61 -32.71 -33.64 28.35
CA ILE A 61 -32.59 -32.93 29.64
C ILE A 61 -32.08 -33.86 30.74
N GLU A 62 -32.51 -35.12 30.74
CA GLU A 62 -32.05 -36.11 31.70
C GLU A 62 -30.55 -36.38 31.54
N GLU A 63 -30.06 -36.59 30.32
CA GLU A 63 -28.61 -36.74 30.08
C GLU A 63 -27.83 -35.48 30.48
N LEU A 64 -28.35 -34.29 30.15
CA LEU A 64 -27.70 -33.01 30.45
C LEU A 64 -27.49 -32.76 31.94
N THR A 65 -28.45 -33.19 32.77
CA THR A 65 -28.48 -32.97 34.23
C THR A 65 -27.89 -34.12 35.04
N THR A 66 -27.66 -35.29 34.44
CA THR A 66 -27.13 -36.48 35.14
C THR A 66 -25.74 -36.90 34.70
N LYS A 67 -25.32 -36.53 33.47
CA LYS A 67 -24.04 -36.96 32.89
C LYS A 67 -23.10 -35.76 32.68
N GLN A 68 -21.85 -35.93 33.10
CA GLN A 68 -20.78 -34.99 32.75
C GLN A 68 -20.46 -35.04 31.26
N GLN A 69 -20.50 -36.24 30.68
CA GLN A 69 -20.21 -36.52 29.26
C GLN A 69 -21.32 -37.36 28.62
N PHE A 70 -21.75 -37.00 27.41
CA PHE A 70 -22.73 -37.79 26.66
C PHE A 70 -22.68 -37.48 25.16
N ASP A 71 -23.15 -38.45 24.38
CA ASP A 71 -23.36 -38.36 22.94
C ASP A 71 -24.83 -38.65 22.62
N PHE A 72 -25.61 -37.60 22.35
CA PHE A 72 -27.05 -37.69 22.14
C PHE A 72 -27.40 -37.73 20.65
N ASN A 73 -27.85 -38.89 20.16
CA ASN A 73 -28.17 -39.11 18.75
C ASN A 73 -29.59 -38.61 18.39
N ILE A 74 -29.67 -37.89 17.27
CA ILE A 74 -30.88 -37.35 16.65
C ILE A 74 -30.93 -37.90 15.23
N GLY A 75 -31.56 -39.05 15.04
CA GLY A 75 -31.52 -39.77 13.77
C GLY A 75 -32.79 -40.55 13.48
N SER A 76 -33.01 -40.82 12.21
CA SER A 76 -34.19 -41.54 11.76
C SER A 76 -33.96 -43.04 11.71
N SER A 77 -34.48 -43.79 12.67
CA SER A 77 -34.92 -45.16 12.39
C SER A 77 -36.27 -45.09 11.66
N TYR A 78 -36.27 -44.73 10.36
CA TYR A 78 -37.48 -44.81 9.53
C TYR A 78 -37.77 -46.28 9.19
N GLN A 79 -38.53 -46.95 10.05
CA GLN A 79 -39.31 -48.12 9.66
C GLN A 79 -40.77 -47.89 10.06
N HIS A 80 -41.60 -47.77 9.02
CA HIS A 80 -43.06 -47.76 9.02
C HIS A 80 -43.78 -46.59 9.70
N LEU A 81 -44.36 -45.70 8.89
CA LEU A 81 -45.49 -44.86 9.29
C LEU A 81 -46.56 -44.90 8.17
N GLU A 82 -47.81 -44.69 8.57
CA GLU A 82 -49.01 -44.67 7.72
C GLU A 82 -49.58 -43.24 7.62
N GLU A 83 -50.33 -43.01 6.53
CA GLU A 83 -51.12 -41.89 5.97
C GLU A 83 -51.28 -40.49 6.64
N ASP A 84 -50.88 -40.24 7.90
CA ASP A 84 -50.81 -38.88 8.51
C ASP A 84 -49.48 -38.15 8.18
N GLU A 85 -48.84 -38.49 7.06
CA GLU A 85 -47.39 -38.33 6.86
C GLU A 85 -46.95 -36.93 6.42
N ILE A 86 -47.76 -36.15 5.70
CA ILE A 86 -47.30 -34.91 5.05
C ILE A 86 -46.93 -33.81 6.06
N GLU A 87 -47.76 -33.58 7.08
CA GLU A 87 -47.46 -32.55 8.10
C GLU A 87 -46.26 -32.95 8.97
N ARG A 88 -46.14 -34.23 9.33
CA ARG A 88 -45.01 -34.75 10.09
C ARG A 88 -43.71 -34.72 9.28
N GLU A 89 -43.77 -35.05 8.01
CA GLU A 89 -42.64 -34.99 7.09
C GLU A 89 -42.16 -33.54 6.89
N LEU A 90 -43.08 -32.59 6.68
CA LEU A 90 -42.79 -31.15 6.63
C LEU A 90 -42.19 -30.61 7.94
N LEU A 91 -42.65 -31.10 9.10
CA LEU A 91 -42.14 -30.67 10.40
C LEU A 91 -40.74 -31.23 10.66
N ASN A 92 -40.50 -32.50 10.32
CA ASN A 92 -39.20 -33.16 10.42
C ASN A 92 -38.18 -32.47 9.50
N GLU A 93 -38.59 -32.14 8.27
CA GLU A 93 -37.75 -31.39 7.34
C GLU A 93 -37.37 -30.01 7.91
N LYS A 94 -38.29 -29.31 8.59
CA LYS A 94 -38.00 -28.04 9.26
C LYS A 94 -36.99 -28.19 10.40
N VAL A 95 -37.10 -29.23 11.22
CA VAL A 95 -36.15 -29.49 12.34
C VAL A 95 -34.76 -29.79 11.80
N PHE A 96 -34.62 -30.69 10.82
CA PHE A 96 -33.32 -31.00 10.21
C PHE A 96 -32.72 -29.83 9.45
N ARG A 97 -33.53 -29.02 8.76
CA ARG A 97 -33.06 -27.76 8.14
C ARG A 97 -32.52 -26.78 9.19
N LYS A 98 -33.17 -26.66 10.36
CA LYS A 98 -32.68 -25.82 11.46
C LYS A 98 -31.37 -26.37 12.06
N LEU A 99 -31.28 -27.68 12.30
CA LEU A 99 -30.03 -28.31 12.75
C LEU A 99 -28.89 -28.10 11.74
N LYS A 100 -29.17 -28.25 10.43
CA LYS A 100 -28.22 -27.96 9.35
C LYS A 100 -27.73 -26.51 9.40
N ASN A 101 -28.64 -25.55 9.52
CA ASN A 101 -28.29 -24.14 9.60
C ASN A 101 -27.49 -23.81 10.87
N ILE A 102 -27.93 -24.30 12.04
CA ILE A 102 -27.23 -24.13 13.32
C ILE A 102 -25.82 -24.73 13.22
N HIS A 103 -25.66 -25.92 12.65
CA HIS A 103 -24.36 -26.56 12.49
C HIS A 103 -23.42 -25.77 11.58
N ILE A 104 -23.91 -25.28 10.43
CA ILE A 104 -23.13 -24.44 9.52
C ILE A 104 -22.70 -23.15 10.24
N ASP A 105 -23.63 -22.48 10.91
CA ASP A 105 -23.36 -21.23 11.62
C ASP A 105 -22.37 -21.47 12.81
N TYR A 106 -22.57 -22.54 13.59
CA TYR A 106 -21.67 -22.94 14.69
C TYR A 106 -20.27 -23.31 14.20
N LYS A 107 -20.14 -24.16 13.18
CA LYS A 107 -18.82 -24.55 12.65
C LYS A 107 -18.09 -23.35 12.04
N THR A 108 -18.81 -22.45 11.37
CA THR A 108 -18.23 -21.21 10.84
C THR A 108 -17.76 -20.31 11.99
N ASP A 109 -18.59 -20.07 13.00
CA ASP A 109 -18.25 -19.23 14.15
C ASP A 109 -17.08 -19.80 14.98
N TYR A 110 -17.03 -21.12 15.16
CA TYR A 110 -15.92 -21.82 15.82
C TYR A 110 -14.63 -21.76 15.00
N GLN A 111 -14.70 -21.90 13.68
CA GLN A 111 -13.53 -21.74 12.80
C GLN A 111 -13.00 -20.30 12.83
N ASP A 112 -13.89 -19.30 12.86
CA ASP A 112 -13.51 -17.89 12.84
C ASP A 112 -12.95 -17.43 14.20
N HIS A 113 -13.65 -17.73 15.31
CA HIS A 113 -13.35 -17.17 16.63
C HIS A 113 -12.73 -18.17 17.59
N GLY A 114 -12.75 -19.48 17.30
CA GLY A 114 -12.16 -20.51 18.16
C GLY A 114 -12.93 -20.86 19.44
N VAL A 115 -14.00 -20.11 19.73
CA VAL A 115 -14.83 -20.29 20.93
C VAL A 115 -16.04 -21.15 20.58
N ASN A 116 -16.34 -22.14 21.44
CA ASN A 116 -17.61 -22.86 21.33
C ASN A 116 -18.76 -21.91 21.70
N SER A 117 -19.43 -21.37 20.69
CA SER A 117 -20.58 -20.50 20.85
C SER A 117 -21.91 -21.26 20.86
N LEU A 118 -21.93 -22.54 20.47
CA LEU A 118 -23.14 -23.35 20.56
C LEU A 118 -23.44 -23.62 22.03
N GLY A 119 -24.70 -23.44 22.39
CA GLY A 119 -25.14 -23.70 23.74
C GLY A 119 -26.62 -24.04 23.80
N PHE A 120 -26.97 -24.67 24.91
CA PHE A 120 -28.34 -24.97 25.28
C PHE A 120 -28.72 -24.17 26.52
N GLY A 121 -29.68 -23.25 26.36
CA GLY A 121 -30.17 -22.43 27.46
C GLY A 121 -31.35 -23.08 28.16
N TYR A 122 -31.30 -23.21 29.49
CA TYR A 122 -32.37 -23.77 30.33
C TYR A 122 -32.18 -23.46 31.83
N PRO A 123 -33.24 -23.43 32.66
CA PRO A 123 -34.62 -23.09 32.28
C PRO A 123 -34.73 -21.58 31.97
N MET A 124 -35.89 -21.13 31.46
CA MET A 124 -36.09 -19.73 31.07
C MET A 124 -36.72 -18.92 32.21
N LEU A 125 -36.10 -17.81 32.59
CA LEU A 125 -36.71 -16.76 33.41
C LEU A 125 -37.44 -15.77 32.51
N VAL A 126 -38.71 -15.51 32.82
CA VAL A 126 -39.57 -14.60 32.07
C VAL A 126 -40.08 -13.48 32.98
N PHE A 127 -39.90 -12.23 32.56
CA PHE A 127 -40.35 -11.07 33.33
C PHE A 127 -40.49 -9.81 32.45
N ARG A 128 -41.23 -8.81 32.94
CA ARG A 128 -41.31 -7.48 32.31
C ARG A 128 -40.16 -6.59 32.79
N ASN A 129 -39.55 -5.86 31.85
CA ASN A 129 -38.57 -4.83 32.18
C ASN A 129 -39.24 -3.77 33.10
N PRO A 130 -38.66 -3.49 34.29
CA PRO A 130 -39.24 -2.55 35.26
C PRO A 130 -39.31 -1.11 34.73
N LYS A 131 -38.33 -0.69 33.91
CA LYS A 131 -38.25 0.67 33.33
C LYS A 131 -39.01 0.79 32.01
N VAL A 132 -39.13 -0.29 31.23
CA VAL A 132 -39.82 -0.32 29.92
C VAL A 132 -40.96 -1.34 29.91
N ASN A 133 -42.16 -0.92 30.30
CA ASN A 133 -43.29 -1.83 30.55
C ASN A 133 -43.70 -2.72 29.35
N LYS A 134 -43.51 -2.24 28.10
CA LYS A 134 -43.85 -3.01 26.87
C LYS A 134 -42.82 -4.09 26.51
N GLN A 135 -41.75 -4.24 27.28
CA GLN A 135 -40.67 -5.18 26.97
C GLN A 135 -40.72 -6.38 27.93
N VAL A 136 -41.06 -7.56 27.40
CA VAL A 136 -40.89 -8.85 28.08
C VAL A 136 -39.52 -9.44 27.73
N ILE A 137 -38.81 -9.89 28.75
CA ILE A 137 -37.51 -10.55 28.68
C ILE A 137 -37.73 -12.03 28.95
N CYS A 138 -37.08 -12.88 28.16
CA CYS A 138 -37.13 -14.34 28.27
C CYS A 138 -35.71 -14.86 28.09
N ALA A 139 -35.07 -15.23 29.19
CA ALA A 139 -33.63 -15.44 29.28
C ALA A 139 -33.34 -16.76 30.01
N PRO A 140 -32.39 -17.60 29.55
CA PRO A 140 -32.03 -18.79 30.30
C PRO A 140 -31.28 -18.43 31.58
N LEU A 141 -31.42 -19.23 32.62
CA LEU A 141 -30.57 -19.12 33.81
C LEU A 141 -29.19 -19.74 33.57
N PHE A 142 -29.14 -20.93 32.98
CA PHE A 142 -27.92 -21.64 32.63
C PHE A 142 -27.80 -21.86 31.13
N ILE A 143 -26.55 -21.92 30.66
CA ILE A 143 -26.18 -22.16 29.27
C ILE A 143 -25.13 -23.27 29.28
N TRP A 144 -25.51 -24.47 28.84
CA TRP A 144 -24.57 -25.58 28.67
C TRP A 144 -23.90 -25.47 27.31
N ARG A 145 -22.56 -25.49 27.28
CA ARG A 145 -21.82 -25.64 26.03
C ARG A 145 -21.96 -27.07 25.51
N VAL A 146 -22.21 -27.21 24.21
CA VAL A 146 -22.36 -28.50 23.53
C VAL A 146 -21.81 -28.39 22.11
N ASP A 147 -21.54 -29.51 21.48
CA ASP A 147 -21.18 -29.59 20.06
C ASP A 147 -22.32 -30.25 19.27
N LEU A 148 -22.47 -29.86 18.00
CA LEU A 148 -23.40 -30.47 17.05
C LEU A 148 -22.61 -31.03 15.87
N ASN A 149 -22.64 -32.35 15.70
CA ASN A 149 -21.92 -33.06 14.65
C ASN A 149 -22.89 -33.88 13.78
N LYS A 150 -22.49 -34.18 12.55
CA LYS A 150 -23.15 -35.20 11.73
C LYS A 150 -22.52 -36.56 11.99
N ASP A 151 -23.31 -37.61 11.91
CA ASP A 151 -22.81 -38.99 11.95
C ASP A 151 -21.88 -39.23 10.74
N PRO A 152 -20.62 -39.68 10.95
CA PRO A 152 -19.68 -39.98 9.86
C PRO A 152 -20.17 -41.05 8.89
N GLN A 153 -21.07 -41.93 9.34
CA GLN A 153 -21.60 -43.06 8.56
C GLN A 153 -22.97 -42.76 7.94
N SER A 154 -23.63 -41.66 8.33
CA SER A 154 -24.96 -41.29 7.86
C SER A 154 -25.14 -39.77 7.78
N LEU A 155 -25.28 -39.24 6.56
CA LEU A 155 -25.49 -37.80 6.34
C LEU A 155 -26.83 -37.26 6.87
N SER A 156 -27.76 -38.14 7.26
CA SER A 156 -29.10 -37.82 7.78
C SER A 156 -29.23 -37.85 9.31
N ASN A 157 -28.23 -38.41 10.02
CA ASN A 157 -28.22 -38.45 11.48
C ASN A 157 -27.36 -37.33 12.07
N TRP A 158 -27.85 -36.73 13.14
CA TRP A 158 -27.19 -35.67 13.91
C TRP A 158 -26.85 -36.17 15.30
N GLN A 159 -25.83 -35.58 15.92
CA GLN A 159 -25.39 -35.92 17.26
C GLN A 159 -25.05 -34.66 18.04
N ILE A 160 -25.62 -34.52 19.25
CA ILE A 160 -25.25 -33.47 20.22
C ILE A 160 -24.32 -34.08 21.26
N THR A 161 -23.12 -33.53 21.43
CA THR A 161 -22.07 -34.09 22.29
C THR A 161 -21.65 -33.11 23.38
N LYS A 162 -21.42 -33.60 24.61
CA LYS A 162 -20.89 -32.84 25.77
C LYS A 162 -19.74 -33.62 26.40
N ASN A 163 -18.64 -32.93 26.73
CA ASN A 163 -17.36 -33.48 27.22
C ASN A 163 -16.82 -32.63 28.39
N GLU A 164 -15.70 -33.02 29.01
CA GLU A 164 -15.05 -32.26 30.11
C GLU A 164 -14.62 -30.83 29.76
N GLU A 165 -14.37 -30.53 28.49
CA GLU A 165 -14.03 -29.17 28.04
C GLU A 165 -15.27 -28.25 27.95
N HIS A 166 -16.47 -28.82 27.98
CA HIS A 166 -17.73 -28.09 27.82
C HIS A 166 -18.21 -27.51 29.16
N ALA A 167 -17.93 -26.23 29.38
CA ALA A 167 -18.35 -25.53 30.58
C ALA A 167 -19.88 -25.31 30.62
N VAL A 168 -20.42 -25.29 31.85
CA VAL A 168 -21.76 -24.75 32.12
C VAL A 168 -21.61 -23.31 32.56
N LEU A 169 -22.32 -22.41 31.89
CA LEU A 169 -22.23 -20.97 32.13
C LEU A 169 -23.53 -20.48 32.76
N ILE A 170 -23.41 -19.55 33.69
CA ILE A 170 -24.54 -18.76 34.17
C ILE A 170 -24.70 -17.58 33.21
N ASN A 171 -25.95 -17.21 32.98
CA ASN A 171 -26.25 -16.06 32.14
C ASN A 171 -25.88 -14.73 32.84
N ALA A 172 -24.62 -14.31 32.71
CA ALA A 172 -24.13 -13.06 33.28
C ALA A 172 -24.82 -11.82 32.69
N GLN A 173 -25.30 -11.89 31.45
CA GLN A 173 -26.09 -10.81 30.83
C GLN A 173 -27.42 -10.62 31.55
N LEU A 174 -28.11 -11.72 31.87
CA LEU A 174 -29.31 -11.68 32.69
C LEU A 174 -29.02 -11.06 34.06
N ARG A 175 -27.91 -11.47 34.69
CA ARG A 175 -27.52 -10.91 35.98
C ARG A 175 -27.25 -9.41 35.91
N SER A 176 -26.38 -8.99 34.99
CA SER A 176 -26.03 -7.58 34.80
C SER A 176 -27.25 -6.73 34.46
N PHE A 177 -28.18 -7.28 33.67
CA PHE A 177 -29.43 -6.61 33.33
C PHE A 177 -30.32 -6.42 34.56
N ILE A 178 -30.47 -7.46 35.40
CA ILE A 178 -31.25 -7.35 36.64
C ILE A 178 -30.61 -6.31 37.57
N GLU A 179 -29.30 -6.36 37.75
CA GLU A 179 -28.56 -5.42 38.61
C GLU A 179 -28.59 -3.97 38.12
N SER A 180 -28.74 -3.73 36.80
CA SER A 180 -28.82 -2.36 36.24
C SER A 180 -30.24 -1.80 36.19
N GLU A 181 -31.24 -2.66 35.93
CA GLU A 181 -32.62 -2.23 35.73
C GLU A 181 -33.49 -2.29 36.98
N PHE A 182 -33.14 -3.12 37.96
CA PHE A 182 -33.84 -3.20 39.23
C PHE A 182 -33.09 -2.45 40.32
N ASP A 183 -33.75 -1.46 40.93
CA ASP A 183 -33.14 -0.62 41.95
C ASP A 183 -32.75 -1.43 43.19
N GLY A 184 -31.44 -1.44 43.51
CA GLY A 184 -30.91 -2.03 44.74
C GLY A 184 -30.82 -3.55 44.79
N LEU A 185 -31.17 -4.26 43.71
CA LEU A 185 -31.06 -5.73 43.66
C LEU A 185 -29.67 -6.17 43.23
N LYS A 186 -29.09 -7.13 43.96
CA LYS A 186 -27.88 -7.86 43.57
C LYS A 186 -28.15 -9.35 43.63
N LEU A 187 -27.90 -10.04 42.52
CA LEU A 187 -27.97 -11.50 42.53
C LEU A 187 -26.70 -12.04 43.21
N PRO A 188 -26.81 -13.00 44.14
CA PRO A 188 -25.66 -13.60 44.78
C PRO A 188 -24.81 -14.29 43.71
N PRO A 189 -23.47 -14.19 43.81
CA PRO A 189 -22.62 -15.02 42.98
C PRO A 189 -22.89 -16.49 43.32
N ILE A 190 -23.18 -17.29 42.29
CA ILE A 190 -23.25 -18.74 42.45
C ILE A 190 -21.84 -19.24 42.76
N SER A 191 -21.73 -20.24 43.64
CA SER A 191 -20.42 -20.72 44.08
C SER A 191 -19.62 -21.25 42.88
N GLU A 192 -18.32 -20.91 42.80
CA GLU A 192 -17.41 -21.54 41.83
C GLU A 192 -17.34 -23.07 42.03
N GLU A 193 -17.88 -23.59 43.14
CA GLU A 193 -17.95 -25.02 43.47
C GLU A 193 -19.06 -25.73 42.69
N MET A 194 -20.25 -25.12 42.53
CA MET A 194 -21.36 -25.65 41.71
C MET A 194 -21.06 -25.72 40.21
N LEU A 195 -20.06 -24.98 39.73
CA LEU A 195 -19.65 -24.99 38.32
C LEU A 195 -18.43 -25.89 38.07
N ALA A 196 -17.82 -26.44 39.12
CA ALA A 196 -16.50 -27.07 39.05
C ALA A 196 -16.50 -28.53 38.59
N ASP A 197 -17.61 -29.26 38.78
CA ASP A 197 -17.77 -30.65 38.35
C ASP A 197 -18.40 -30.78 36.95
N GLY A 198 -18.91 -29.67 36.38
CA GLY A 198 -19.48 -29.63 35.04
C GLY A 198 -20.86 -30.29 34.93
N ILE A 199 -21.49 -30.60 36.06
CA ILE A 199 -22.87 -31.08 36.17
C ILE A 199 -23.64 -30.00 36.92
N ILE A 200 -24.88 -29.73 36.50
CA ILE A 200 -25.81 -28.99 37.37
C ILE A 200 -27.03 -29.88 37.50
N ASP A 201 -27.20 -30.44 38.68
CA ASP A 201 -28.27 -31.39 38.95
C ASP A 201 -29.63 -30.68 39.16
N LYS A 202 -30.67 -31.46 39.39
CA LYS A 202 -32.03 -30.93 39.55
C LYS A 202 -32.21 -30.11 40.83
N ASP A 203 -31.53 -30.47 41.90
CA ASP A 203 -31.65 -29.76 43.18
C ASP A 203 -30.91 -28.42 43.11
N GLU A 204 -29.74 -28.39 42.48
CA GLU A 204 -28.97 -27.19 42.20
C GLU A 204 -29.70 -26.21 41.28
N ILE A 205 -30.36 -26.71 40.22
CA ILE A 205 -31.21 -25.87 39.36
C ILE A 205 -32.33 -25.23 40.20
N LEU A 206 -32.98 -26.01 41.07
CA LEU A 206 -34.08 -25.53 41.90
C LEU A 206 -33.62 -24.50 42.94
N GLU A 207 -32.45 -24.70 43.54
CA GLU A 207 -31.82 -23.75 44.46
C GLU A 207 -31.60 -22.38 43.80
N VAL A 208 -31.01 -22.38 42.60
CA VAL A 208 -30.71 -21.14 41.86
C VAL A 208 -31.99 -20.45 41.38
N VAL A 209 -32.98 -21.23 40.91
CA VAL A 209 -34.31 -20.73 40.56
C VAL A 209 -34.96 -20.05 41.77
N ASN A 210 -35.04 -20.73 42.92
CA ASN A 210 -35.71 -20.19 44.10
C ASN A 210 -34.99 -19.00 44.71
N THR A 211 -33.66 -18.97 44.65
CA THR A 211 -32.86 -17.82 45.05
C THR A 211 -33.16 -16.62 44.14
N THR A 212 -33.18 -16.83 42.83
CA THR A 212 -33.47 -15.77 41.84
C THR A 212 -34.89 -15.24 42.00
N LEU A 213 -35.88 -16.11 42.15
CA LEU A 213 -37.28 -15.75 42.35
C LEU A 213 -37.49 -14.99 43.68
N SER A 214 -36.83 -15.42 44.76
CA SER A 214 -36.91 -14.74 46.06
C SER A 214 -36.40 -13.30 45.99
N ILE A 215 -35.26 -13.07 45.32
CA ILE A 215 -34.68 -11.74 45.14
C ILE A 215 -35.58 -10.84 44.28
N LEU A 216 -36.25 -11.42 43.29
CA LEU A 216 -37.20 -10.71 42.45
C LEU A 216 -38.60 -10.55 43.09
N GLY A 217 -38.78 -11.02 44.33
CA GLY A 217 -40.02 -10.85 45.09
C GLY A 217 -41.20 -11.71 44.63
N THR A 218 -40.93 -12.91 44.09
CA THR A 218 -41.97 -13.85 43.61
C THR A 218 -41.93 -15.19 44.35
N THR A 219 -42.95 -16.02 44.15
CA THR A 219 -43.16 -17.28 44.89
C THR A 219 -42.10 -18.32 44.53
N GLN A 220 -41.58 -19.01 45.54
CA GLN A 220 -40.68 -20.16 45.37
C GLN A 220 -41.44 -21.37 44.80
N LEU A 221 -40.70 -22.28 44.17
CA LEU A 221 -41.19 -23.51 43.55
C LEU A 221 -40.70 -24.73 44.33
N ASP A 222 -41.59 -25.71 44.52
CA ASP A 222 -41.28 -26.94 45.26
C ASP A 222 -40.59 -28.01 44.40
N THR A 223 -40.79 -27.99 43.08
CA THR A 223 -40.28 -29.02 42.16
C THR A 223 -39.93 -28.44 40.78
N ILE A 224 -39.02 -29.13 40.07
CA ILE A 224 -38.79 -28.89 38.64
C ILE A 224 -40.03 -29.28 37.83
N GLY A 225 -40.48 -28.39 36.94
CA GLY A 225 -41.60 -28.64 36.03
C GLY A 225 -41.23 -29.50 34.82
N LYS A 226 -42.25 -30.07 34.17
CA LYS A 226 -42.07 -30.81 32.91
C LYS A 226 -41.62 -29.87 31.79
N LEU A 227 -40.77 -30.38 30.90
CA LEU A 227 -40.34 -29.64 29.72
C LEU A 227 -41.56 -29.27 28.83
N THR A 228 -41.71 -27.99 28.53
CA THR A 228 -42.80 -27.45 27.69
C THR A 228 -42.27 -26.76 26.43
N THR A 229 -43.10 -26.66 25.40
CA THR A 229 -42.82 -25.81 24.23
C THR A 229 -42.77 -24.33 24.63
N LEU A 230 -41.79 -23.60 24.12
CA LEU A 230 -41.64 -22.18 24.44
C LEU A 230 -42.71 -21.35 23.73
N SER A 231 -43.44 -20.53 24.50
CA SER A 231 -44.48 -19.65 23.96
C SER A 231 -43.90 -18.54 23.07
N ASP A 232 -44.67 -18.12 22.07
CA ASP A 232 -44.26 -17.03 21.18
C ASP A 232 -44.26 -15.66 21.89
N LYS A 233 -43.61 -14.66 21.27
CA LYS A 233 -43.43 -13.34 21.89
C LYS A 233 -44.75 -12.64 22.21
N LYS A 234 -45.77 -12.80 21.36
CA LYS A 234 -47.10 -12.21 21.55
C LYS A 234 -47.82 -12.83 22.75
N THR A 235 -47.69 -14.14 22.93
CA THR A 235 -48.27 -14.86 24.06
C THR A 235 -47.53 -14.52 25.35
N LEU A 236 -46.20 -14.52 25.33
CA LEU A 236 -45.39 -14.13 26.50
C LEU A 236 -45.72 -12.70 26.96
N ASP A 237 -45.93 -11.77 26.03
CA ASP A 237 -46.39 -10.42 26.36
C ASP A 237 -47.77 -10.42 27.02
N LYS A 238 -48.73 -11.22 26.54
CA LYS A 238 -50.06 -11.28 27.16
C LYS A 238 -50.07 -11.88 28.57
N ILE A 239 -49.29 -12.95 28.80
CA ILE A 239 -49.35 -13.72 30.05
C ILE A 239 -48.43 -13.18 31.16
N THR A 240 -47.42 -12.38 30.82
CA THR A 240 -46.46 -11.86 31.80
C THR A 240 -46.96 -10.55 32.39
N GLU A 241 -47.24 -10.52 33.69
CA GLU A 241 -47.67 -9.32 34.42
C GLU A 241 -46.48 -8.49 34.93
N LYS A 242 -46.68 -7.18 35.14
CA LYS A 242 -45.63 -6.29 35.67
C LYS A 242 -45.32 -6.67 37.12
N GLY A 243 -44.03 -6.85 37.43
CA GLY A 243 -43.56 -7.19 38.77
C GLY A 243 -43.78 -8.64 39.18
N LYS A 244 -44.22 -9.53 38.28
CA LYS A 244 -44.39 -10.98 38.54
C LYS A 244 -43.48 -11.82 37.62
N PRO A 245 -42.20 -12.00 37.97
CA PRO A 245 -41.32 -12.95 37.28
C PRO A 245 -41.79 -14.39 37.47
N TRP A 246 -41.56 -15.23 36.48
CA TRP A 246 -41.88 -16.67 36.51
C TRP A 246 -40.89 -17.50 35.69
N ILE A 247 -40.87 -18.81 35.92
CA ILE A 247 -40.00 -19.76 35.21
C ILE A 247 -40.80 -20.51 34.15
N SER A 248 -40.31 -20.49 32.92
CA SER A 248 -40.72 -21.39 31.85
C SER A 248 -39.71 -22.54 31.77
N TRP A 249 -40.21 -23.77 31.99
CA TRP A 249 -39.43 -25.01 31.85
C TRP A 249 -39.29 -25.39 30.37
N SER A 250 -38.71 -24.48 29.59
CA SER A 250 -38.45 -24.64 28.16
C SER A 250 -36.96 -24.46 27.88
N GLY A 251 -36.47 -25.03 26.79
CA GLY A 251 -35.04 -25.03 26.46
C GLY A 251 -34.78 -24.69 25.00
N VAL A 252 -33.73 -23.91 24.74
CA VAL A 252 -33.41 -23.46 23.38
C VAL A 252 -31.94 -23.72 23.08
N LEU A 253 -31.72 -24.50 22.03
CA LEU A 253 -30.41 -24.69 21.40
C LEU A 253 -30.15 -23.55 20.42
N GLY A 254 -28.99 -22.90 20.53
CA GLY A 254 -28.62 -21.80 19.63
C GLY A 254 -27.21 -21.28 19.87
N ILE A 255 -26.88 -20.16 19.21
CA ILE A 255 -25.55 -19.56 19.24
C ILE A 255 -25.46 -18.49 20.34
N TYR A 256 -24.89 -18.86 21.49
CA TYR A 256 -24.62 -18.01 22.67
C TYR A 256 -23.18 -17.46 22.63
N LYS A 257 -22.98 -16.32 21.95
CA LYS A 257 -21.67 -15.65 21.82
C LYS A 257 -21.12 -15.15 23.16
N ALA A 258 -19.79 -14.91 23.20
CA ALA A 258 -19.08 -14.37 24.36
C ALA A 258 -19.71 -13.07 24.89
N GLN A 259 -19.69 -12.91 26.20
CA GLN A 259 -20.40 -11.85 26.91
C GLN A 259 -19.49 -10.61 27.03
N ARG A 260 -20.03 -9.39 26.86
CA ARG A 260 -19.25 -8.13 26.71
C ARG A 260 -19.15 -7.31 28.00
N GLU A 261 -19.50 -7.88 29.16
CA GLU A 261 -19.58 -7.16 30.43
C GLU A 261 -18.20 -6.76 30.94
N SER A 262 -17.15 -7.53 30.62
CA SER A 262 -15.77 -7.14 30.91
C SER A 262 -15.40 -5.83 30.23
N ILE A 263 -15.78 -5.65 28.97
CA ILE A 263 -15.54 -4.42 28.20
C ILE A 263 -16.37 -3.25 28.77
N ILE A 264 -17.64 -3.50 29.12
CA ILE A 264 -18.49 -2.48 29.76
C ILE A 264 -17.88 -2.02 31.08
N SER A 265 -17.36 -2.95 31.89
CA SER A 265 -16.66 -2.63 33.14
C SER A 265 -15.42 -1.78 32.91
N ASP A 266 -14.60 -2.11 31.90
CA ASP A 266 -13.42 -1.33 31.53
C ASP A 266 -13.81 0.10 31.09
N LEU A 267 -14.82 0.24 30.23
CA LEU A 267 -15.27 1.56 29.75
C LEU A 267 -15.79 2.42 30.90
N LYS A 268 -16.45 1.81 31.89
CA LYS A 268 -16.87 2.51 33.11
C LYS A 268 -15.68 2.97 33.93
N GLU A 269 -14.66 2.11 34.10
CA GLU A 269 -13.42 2.48 34.79
C GLU A 269 -12.68 3.61 34.09
N VAL A 270 -12.64 3.60 32.75
CA VAL A 270 -12.11 4.72 31.93
C VAL A 270 -12.93 5.99 32.11
N GLN A 271 -14.26 5.89 32.21
CA GLN A 271 -15.13 7.05 32.42
C GLN A 271 -14.93 7.68 33.80
N ASP A 272 -14.75 6.84 34.82
CA ASP A 272 -14.54 7.23 36.20
C ASP A 272 -13.13 7.86 36.38
N ASN A 273 -12.12 7.32 35.69
CA ASN A 273 -10.71 7.75 35.78
C ASN A 273 -10.19 8.43 34.49
N TYR A 274 -11.04 9.18 33.79
CA TYR A 274 -10.77 9.69 32.44
C TYR A 274 -9.44 10.45 32.29
N GLU A 275 -9.04 11.24 33.29
CA GLU A 275 -7.80 12.04 33.26
C GLU A 275 -6.53 11.18 33.16
N GLU A 276 -6.54 9.94 33.67
CA GLU A 276 -5.40 9.02 33.59
C GLU A 276 -5.18 8.47 32.17
N PHE A 277 -6.21 8.52 31.32
CA PHE A 277 -6.20 8.02 29.95
C PHE A 277 -6.09 9.12 28.89
N ASP A 278 -6.15 10.40 29.28
CA ASP A 278 -6.18 11.59 28.40
C ASP A 278 -4.78 12.18 28.10
N MET A 279 -3.71 11.40 28.26
CA MET A 279 -2.35 11.93 28.12
C MET A 279 -1.79 11.77 26.69
N ASP A 280 -1.60 12.90 25.99
CA ASP A 280 -0.71 12.99 24.81
C ASP A 280 0.75 12.84 25.29
N TYR A 281 1.19 11.59 25.41
CA TYR A 281 2.52 11.26 25.90
C TYR A 281 3.61 11.75 24.94
N GLN A 282 4.50 12.64 25.41
CA GLN A 282 5.64 13.18 24.64
C GLN A 282 6.95 12.38 24.79
N GLY A 283 6.96 11.24 25.49
CA GLY A 283 8.19 10.46 25.70
C GLY A 283 8.76 9.77 24.45
N MET A 284 10.04 9.40 24.50
CA MET A 284 10.79 8.71 23.43
C MET A 284 10.12 7.39 22.99
N THR A 285 10.35 7.00 21.74
CA THR A 285 9.85 5.74 21.16
C THR A 285 10.57 4.53 21.77
N TYR A 286 9.92 3.36 21.78
CA TYR A 286 10.57 2.12 22.24
C TYR A 286 11.67 1.64 21.27
N GLN A 287 11.70 2.21 20.07
CA GLN A 287 12.46 1.67 18.95
C GLN A 287 13.85 2.30 18.88
N LYS A 288 14.85 1.57 19.37
CA LYS A 288 16.27 1.86 19.16
C LYS A 288 16.76 1.35 17.79
N TYR A 289 16.04 0.39 17.25
CA TYR A 289 16.50 -0.53 16.24
C TYR A 289 15.39 -0.78 15.22
N THR A 290 15.68 -0.74 13.91
CA THR A 290 14.66 -0.82 12.85
C THR A 290 14.80 -2.03 11.91
N THR A 291 15.43 -3.11 12.36
CA THR A 291 15.62 -4.33 11.55
C THR A 291 14.59 -5.41 11.89
N SER A 292 14.40 -6.38 10.99
CA SER A 292 13.43 -7.47 11.11
C SER A 292 14.05 -8.82 10.75
N SER A 293 13.56 -9.90 11.37
CA SER A 293 14.13 -11.25 11.20
C SER A 293 13.58 -11.94 9.96
N ILE A 294 12.61 -11.31 9.32
CA ILE A 294 11.98 -11.80 8.10
C ILE A 294 12.31 -10.87 6.94
N THR A 295 12.24 -11.43 5.72
CA THR A 295 12.28 -10.62 4.51
C THR A 295 11.11 -9.65 4.52
N VAL A 296 11.41 -8.37 4.31
CA VAL A 296 10.43 -7.30 4.19
C VAL A 296 10.58 -6.65 2.83
N ASP A 297 9.45 -6.34 2.22
CA ASP A 297 9.41 -5.50 1.03
C ASP A 297 9.60 -4.01 1.43
N PRO A 298 9.77 -3.10 0.47
CA PRO A 298 9.99 -1.68 0.73
C PRO A 298 8.87 -1.00 1.53
N SER A 299 7.62 -1.36 1.26
CA SER A 299 6.45 -0.81 1.95
C SER A 299 6.37 -1.32 3.40
N GLN A 300 6.82 -2.55 3.63
CA GLN A 300 6.95 -3.15 4.96
C GLN A 300 8.13 -2.59 5.76
N GLU A 301 9.29 -2.33 5.12
CA GLU A 301 10.44 -1.71 5.79
C GLU A 301 10.13 -0.26 6.20
N ARG A 302 9.45 0.50 5.33
CA ARG A 302 8.95 1.85 5.62
C ARG A 302 8.10 1.87 6.89
N LEU A 303 7.21 0.89 7.03
CA LEU A 303 6.35 0.74 8.18
C LEU A 303 7.16 0.53 9.48
N ILE A 304 8.25 -0.25 9.44
CA ILE A 304 9.14 -0.42 10.59
C ILE A 304 9.83 0.91 10.95
N HIS A 305 10.25 1.70 9.95
CA HIS A 305 10.84 3.02 10.20
C HIS A 305 9.85 4.01 10.81
N LEU A 306 8.60 4.00 10.36
CA LEU A 306 7.55 4.88 10.90
C LEU A 306 7.28 4.63 12.39
N LEU A 307 7.51 3.43 12.91
CA LEU A 307 7.37 3.17 14.35
C LEU A 307 8.34 3.95 15.24
N GLY A 308 9.42 4.46 14.64
CA GLY A 308 10.45 5.25 15.31
C GLY A 308 10.05 6.72 15.46
N THR A 309 9.09 7.19 14.66
CA THR A 309 8.61 8.59 14.64
C THR A 309 7.14 8.72 15.01
N GLU A 310 6.32 7.71 14.69
CA GLU A 310 4.86 7.73 14.82
C GLU A 310 4.37 6.77 15.91
N LYS A 311 3.46 7.26 16.76
CA LYS A 311 2.81 6.46 17.82
C LYS A 311 1.45 5.91 17.42
N LYS A 312 0.80 6.51 16.42
CA LYS A 312 -0.55 6.17 15.95
C LYS A 312 -0.46 5.86 14.46
N LEU A 313 -0.42 4.58 14.11
CA LEU A 313 -0.21 4.12 12.74
C LEU A 313 -1.41 3.32 12.24
N ILE A 314 -1.87 3.61 11.03
CA ILE A 314 -2.77 2.75 10.25
C ILE A 314 -1.94 2.04 9.19
N ILE A 315 -2.02 0.71 9.18
CA ILE A 315 -1.49 -0.12 8.11
C ILE A 315 -2.65 -0.44 7.17
N GLN A 316 -2.70 0.28 6.05
CA GLN A 316 -3.64 0.00 4.98
C GLN A 316 -3.06 -1.13 4.11
N GLY A 317 -3.51 -2.35 4.39
CA GLY A 317 -3.04 -3.56 3.73
C GLY A 317 -4.15 -4.25 2.96
N PRO A 318 -4.27 -4.03 1.64
CA PRO A 318 -5.20 -4.77 0.79
C PRO A 318 -5.03 -6.30 0.87
N PRO A 319 -6.00 -7.11 0.39
CA PRO A 319 -5.92 -8.56 0.47
C PRO A 319 -4.69 -9.06 -0.30
N GLY A 320 -3.88 -9.93 0.30
CA GLY A 320 -2.70 -10.49 -0.36
C GLY A 320 -1.42 -9.64 -0.32
N THR A 321 -1.41 -8.51 0.40
CA THR A 321 -0.26 -7.61 0.48
C THR A 321 0.75 -7.90 1.60
N GLY A 322 0.64 -9.07 2.25
CA GLY A 322 1.57 -9.45 3.31
C GLY A 322 1.31 -8.79 4.67
N LYS A 323 0.05 -8.47 5.02
CA LYS A 323 -0.32 -7.92 6.35
C LYS A 323 0.26 -8.73 7.52
N SER A 324 0.00 -10.04 7.59
CA SER A 324 0.48 -10.89 8.68
C SER A 324 2.02 -10.98 8.71
N GLN A 325 2.67 -10.88 7.55
CA GLN A 325 4.13 -10.79 7.45
C GLN A 325 4.63 -9.46 8.01
N SER A 326 3.99 -8.34 7.65
CA SER A 326 4.27 -7.01 8.19
C SER A 326 4.14 -6.98 9.72
N LEU A 327 3.05 -7.53 10.27
CA LEU A 327 2.87 -7.62 11.71
C LEU A 327 3.91 -8.53 12.38
N THR A 328 4.30 -9.63 11.73
CA THR A 328 5.41 -10.47 12.21
C THR A 328 6.71 -9.67 12.26
N ALA A 329 6.99 -8.85 11.25
CA ALA A 329 8.17 -7.98 11.22
C ALA A 329 8.16 -6.98 12.39
N ILE A 330 7.03 -6.32 12.64
CA ILE A 330 6.83 -5.43 13.79
C ILE A 330 7.09 -6.16 15.10
N LEU A 331 6.52 -7.36 15.28
CA LEU A 331 6.67 -8.13 16.51
C LEU A 331 8.12 -8.57 16.74
N THR A 332 8.83 -9.03 15.70
CA THR A 332 10.26 -9.37 15.84
C THR A 332 11.12 -8.15 16.17
N ASN A 333 10.81 -7.00 15.56
CA ASN A 333 11.47 -5.74 15.86
C ASN A 333 11.21 -5.28 17.31
N ALA A 334 9.97 -5.37 17.77
CA ALA A 334 9.58 -5.03 19.13
C ALA A 334 10.26 -5.94 20.17
N LEU A 335 10.31 -7.25 19.92
CA LEU A 335 11.01 -8.21 20.78
C LEU A 335 12.50 -7.88 20.94
N GLU A 336 13.18 -7.52 19.85
CA GLU A 336 14.60 -7.13 19.90
C GLU A 336 14.82 -5.84 20.71
N ASN A 337 13.85 -4.92 20.66
CA ASN A 337 13.83 -3.69 21.46
C ASN A 337 13.35 -3.91 22.92
N ASN A 338 13.08 -5.16 23.35
CA ASN A 338 12.47 -5.52 24.65
C ASN A 338 11.09 -4.90 24.91
N ALA A 339 10.34 -4.57 23.87
CA ALA A 339 9.01 -4.03 24.01
C ALA A 339 7.99 -5.13 24.33
N LYS A 340 7.01 -4.79 25.17
CA LYS A 340 5.84 -5.63 25.45
C LYS A 340 4.76 -5.35 24.41
N CYS A 341 4.24 -6.40 23.78
CA CYS A 341 3.26 -6.30 22.70
C CYS A 341 1.93 -6.95 23.07
N LEU A 342 0.84 -6.25 22.79
CA LEU A 342 -0.52 -6.79 22.83
C LEU A 342 -1.07 -6.83 21.40
N VAL A 343 -1.41 -8.02 20.91
CA VAL A 343 -2.08 -8.21 19.62
C VAL A 343 -3.53 -8.54 19.89
N VAL A 344 -4.44 -7.74 19.32
CA VAL A 344 -5.88 -7.89 19.47
C VAL A 344 -6.49 -8.19 18.11
N CYS A 345 -7.24 -9.28 18.00
CA CYS A 345 -7.98 -9.63 16.79
C CYS A 345 -9.26 -10.40 17.15
N GLU A 346 -10.34 -10.19 16.39
CA GLU A 346 -11.57 -10.98 16.54
C GLU A 346 -11.39 -12.43 16.06
N LYS A 347 -10.56 -12.65 15.03
CA LYS A 347 -10.37 -13.97 14.43
C LYS A 347 -9.18 -14.71 15.03
N LYS A 348 -9.42 -15.90 15.58
CA LYS A 348 -8.37 -16.77 16.11
C LYS A 348 -7.38 -17.21 15.05
N THR A 349 -7.87 -17.50 13.85
CA THR A 349 -7.04 -17.94 12.72
C THR A 349 -5.96 -16.91 12.37
N ALA A 350 -6.25 -15.61 12.48
CA ALA A 350 -5.27 -14.55 12.30
C ALA A 350 -4.17 -14.59 13.37
N LEU A 351 -4.54 -14.78 14.65
CA LEU A 351 -3.60 -14.92 15.76
C LEU A 351 -2.72 -16.18 15.62
N GLU A 352 -3.30 -17.30 15.20
CA GLU A 352 -2.57 -18.55 14.96
C GLU A 352 -1.57 -18.43 13.81
N VAL A 353 -1.92 -17.71 12.75
CA VAL A 353 -0.98 -17.41 11.65
C VAL A 353 0.21 -16.60 12.16
N LEU A 354 0.00 -15.57 12.99
CA LEU A 354 1.09 -14.80 13.58
C LEU A 354 1.96 -15.64 14.52
N LYS A 355 1.34 -16.45 15.40
CA LYS A 355 2.08 -17.38 16.27
C LYS A 355 2.86 -18.42 15.45
N SER A 356 2.29 -18.94 14.38
CA SER A 356 2.95 -19.91 13.48
C SER A 356 4.17 -19.28 12.81
N ASN A 357 4.04 -18.05 12.30
CA ASN A 357 5.15 -17.31 11.70
C ASN A 357 6.28 -17.06 12.71
N LEU A 358 5.97 -16.67 13.94
CA LEU A 358 6.97 -16.52 15.00
C LEU A 358 7.57 -17.87 15.43
N SER A 359 6.78 -18.94 15.42
CA SER A 359 7.25 -20.30 15.73
C SER A 359 8.25 -20.82 14.70
N LYS A 360 8.07 -20.51 13.41
CA LYS A 360 9.04 -20.83 12.35
C LYS A 360 10.41 -20.16 12.57
N LEU A 361 10.43 -19.03 13.28
CA LEU A 361 11.65 -18.32 13.68
C LEU A 361 12.21 -18.82 15.03
N GLY A 362 11.55 -19.77 15.69
CA GLY A 362 11.90 -20.23 17.05
C GLY A 362 11.37 -19.33 18.18
N LEU A 363 10.62 -18.27 17.87
CA LEU A 363 10.11 -17.27 18.82
C LEU A 363 8.71 -17.57 19.36
N GLY A 364 8.08 -18.67 18.93
CA GLY A 364 6.71 -19.02 19.30
C GLY A 364 6.47 -19.21 20.80
N HIS A 365 7.50 -19.57 21.57
CA HIS A 365 7.43 -19.75 23.02
C HIS A 365 7.30 -18.41 23.79
N LEU A 366 7.61 -17.28 23.14
CA LEU A 366 7.45 -15.93 23.70
C LEU A 366 6.04 -15.37 23.53
N CYS A 367 5.11 -16.18 22.98
CA CYS A 367 3.75 -15.77 22.67
C CYS A 367 2.74 -16.50 23.57
N ALA A 368 1.84 -15.75 24.21
CA ALA A 368 0.65 -16.29 24.85
C ALA A 368 -0.58 -15.99 23.98
N VAL A 369 -1.10 -17.00 23.28
CA VAL A 369 -2.42 -16.92 22.61
C VAL A 369 -3.46 -17.36 23.61
N ILE A 370 -4.40 -16.47 23.95
CA ILE A 370 -5.46 -16.72 24.91
C ILE A 370 -6.78 -16.38 24.22
N ASP A 371 -7.56 -17.41 23.96
CA ASP A 371 -8.87 -17.33 23.32
C ASP A 371 -9.96 -17.80 24.30
N ASP A 372 -9.68 -18.89 25.02
CA ASP A 372 -10.48 -19.33 26.16
C ASP A 372 -9.63 -19.29 27.43
N VAL A 373 -9.99 -18.37 28.34
CA VAL A 373 -9.27 -18.11 29.60
C VAL A 373 -9.09 -19.37 30.45
N ASN A 374 -10.05 -20.31 30.43
CA ASN A 374 -9.99 -21.51 31.25
C ASN A 374 -9.14 -22.60 30.60
N LYS A 375 -9.34 -22.84 29.31
CA LYS A 375 -8.58 -23.84 28.54
C LYS A 375 -7.10 -23.46 28.43
N ASP A 376 -6.82 -22.22 28.04
CA ASP A 376 -5.46 -21.76 27.72
C ASP A 376 -4.61 -21.47 28.97
N ARG A 377 -5.26 -21.26 30.12
CA ARG A 377 -4.56 -21.16 31.41
C ARG A 377 -3.67 -22.36 31.68
N LYS A 378 -4.15 -23.56 31.36
CA LYS A 378 -3.40 -24.79 31.63
C LYS A 378 -2.04 -24.75 30.94
N TYR A 379 -2.02 -24.43 29.64
CA TYR A 379 -0.80 -24.29 28.86
C TYR A 379 0.17 -23.24 29.44
N ILE A 380 -0.33 -22.05 29.78
CA ILE A 380 0.50 -20.98 30.38
C ILE A 380 1.13 -21.42 31.70
N VAL A 381 0.35 -22.06 32.57
CA VAL A 381 0.84 -22.57 33.86
C VAL A 381 1.86 -23.68 33.63
N ASP A 382 1.62 -24.58 32.69
CA ASP A 382 2.51 -25.70 32.37
C ASP A 382 3.90 -25.20 31.95
N VAL A 383 3.97 -24.25 31.00
CA VAL A 383 5.24 -23.66 30.52
C VAL A 383 6.06 -23.08 31.67
N ILE A 384 5.46 -22.25 32.52
CA ILE A 384 6.17 -21.61 33.64
C ILE A 384 6.57 -22.66 34.68
N ARG A 385 5.67 -23.60 34.99
CA ARG A 385 5.92 -24.63 36.00
C ARG A 385 7.00 -25.61 35.60
N GLU A 386 7.10 -25.98 34.33
CA GLU A 386 8.18 -26.84 33.85
C GLU A 386 9.55 -26.20 34.04
N ILE A 387 9.67 -24.89 33.77
CA ILE A 387 10.89 -24.12 34.00
C ILE A 387 11.20 -24.00 35.50
N VAL A 388 10.22 -23.60 36.31
CA VAL A 388 10.38 -23.46 37.77
C VAL A 388 10.67 -24.80 38.46
N ASP A 389 10.11 -25.89 37.94
CA ASP A 389 10.35 -27.23 38.45
C ASP A 389 11.70 -27.82 38.01
N GLY A 390 12.39 -27.20 37.04
CA GLY A 390 13.66 -27.67 36.48
C GLY A 390 13.49 -28.87 35.55
N LYS A 391 12.30 -29.05 34.97
CA LYS A 391 12.00 -30.08 33.98
C LYS A 391 12.40 -29.66 32.56
N THR A 392 12.30 -28.37 32.29
CA THR A 392 12.61 -27.74 31.01
C THR A 392 13.49 -26.52 31.30
N ASP A 393 14.56 -26.33 30.54
CA ASP A 393 15.38 -25.13 30.65
C ASP A 393 14.72 -23.95 29.94
N VAL A 394 15.04 -22.74 30.38
CA VAL A 394 14.70 -21.53 29.62
C VAL A 394 15.33 -21.64 28.23
N ALA A 395 14.54 -21.41 27.18
CA ALA A 395 15.03 -21.40 25.82
C ALA A 395 16.30 -20.56 25.72
N SER A 396 17.38 -21.17 25.21
CA SER A 396 18.67 -20.52 25.12
C SER A 396 19.35 -20.90 23.82
N THR A 397 20.00 -19.91 23.23
CA THR A 397 20.79 -20.05 22.01
C THR A 397 22.13 -19.37 22.25
N THR A 398 23.20 -19.90 21.67
CA THR A 398 24.52 -19.27 21.73
C THR A 398 24.68 -18.34 20.54
N VAL A 399 24.68 -17.03 20.77
CA VAL A 399 25.01 -16.02 19.76
C VAL A 399 26.18 -15.19 20.26
N ASN A 400 27.12 -14.89 19.37
CA ASN A 400 28.13 -13.89 19.65
C ASN A 400 27.48 -12.50 19.59
N THR A 401 26.97 -12.04 20.73
CA THR A 401 26.28 -10.75 20.92
C THR A 401 27.11 -9.57 20.40
N THR A 402 28.44 -9.61 20.57
CA THR A 402 29.36 -8.57 20.09
C THR A 402 29.45 -8.57 18.57
N ASN A 403 29.56 -9.75 17.95
CA ASN A 403 29.57 -9.88 16.50
C ASN A 403 28.24 -9.42 15.88
N TYR A 404 27.10 -9.83 16.44
CA TYR A 404 25.79 -9.40 15.96
C TYR A 404 25.62 -7.87 16.03
N LYS A 405 26.03 -7.24 17.13
CA LYS A 405 26.04 -5.78 17.26
C LYS A 405 26.96 -5.10 16.22
N SER A 406 28.11 -5.71 15.92
CA SER A 406 29.03 -5.23 14.88
C SER A 406 28.43 -5.31 13.47
N ILE A 407 27.84 -6.45 13.10
CA ILE A 407 27.11 -6.66 11.83
C ILE A 407 26.02 -5.59 11.68
N ARG A 408 25.26 -5.35 12.75
CA ARG A 408 24.21 -4.33 12.75
C ARG A 408 24.75 -2.92 12.53
N ASN A 409 25.81 -2.54 13.22
CA ASN A 409 26.40 -1.20 13.04
C ASN A 409 26.91 -1.01 11.61
N LYS A 410 27.45 -2.07 10.98
CA LYS A 410 27.80 -2.06 9.56
C LYS A 410 26.57 -1.89 8.68
N TYR A 411 25.48 -2.62 8.96
CA TYR A 411 24.22 -2.50 8.23
C TYR A 411 23.69 -1.07 8.23
N GLU A 412 23.59 -0.43 9.41
CA GLU A 412 23.10 0.96 9.50
C GLU A 412 24.01 1.94 8.76
N LYS A 413 25.34 1.75 8.80
CA LYS A 413 26.28 2.58 8.05
C LYS A 413 26.08 2.44 6.54
N VAL A 414 26.01 1.21 6.02
CA VAL A 414 25.81 0.96 4.59
C VAL A 414 24.44 1.48 4.12
N LYS A 415 23.41 1.29 4.95
CA LYS A 415 22.05 1.80 4.70
C LYS A 415 22.02 3.31 4.60
N GLU A 416 22.67 4.04 5.51
CA GLU A 416 22.71 5.51 5.46
C GLU A 416 23.52 6.02 4.26
N ASN A 417 24.60 5.33 3.89
CA ASN A 417 25.36 5.62 2.67
C ASN A 417 24.47 5.47 1.42
N LEU A 418 23.74 4.35 1.29
CA LEU A 418 22.82 4.11 0.18
C LEU A 418 21.72 5.18 0.15
N ARG A 419 21.11 5.47 1.30
CA ARG A 419 20.07 6.50 1.41
C ARG A 419 20.56 7.85 0.92
N THR A 420 21.77 8.25 1.30
CA THR A 420 22.41 9.49 0.84
C THR A 420 22.58 9.48 -0.68
N LYS A 421 23.03 8.37 -1.26
CA LYS A 421 23.19 8.23 -2.73
C LYS A 421 21.87 8.35 -3.49
N TYR A 422 20.82 7.63 -3.07
CA TYR A 422 19.49 7.73 -3.68
C TYR A 422 18.89 9.13 -3.56
N LYS A 423 19.10 9.79 -2.41
CA LYS A 423 18.68 11.18 -2.21
C LYS A 423 19.38 12.08 -3.23
N ASN A 424 20.70 11.97 -3.39
CA ASN A 424 21.47 12.85 -4.27
C ASN A 424 21.08 12.71 -5.75
N ALA A 425 20.78 11.50 -6.21
CA ALA A 425 20.32 11.26 -7.59
C ALA A 425 18.96 11.93 -7.93
N THR A 426 18.19 12.34 -6.93
CA THR A 426 16.85 12.94 -7.09
C THR A 426 16.78 14.41 -6.69
N ILE A 427 17.90 15.01 -6.27
CA ILE A 427 17.98 16.44 -5.98
C ILE A 427 17.89 17.23 -7.28
N ASN A 428 17.09 18.29 -7.29
CA ASN A 428 17.16 19.31 -8.33
C ASN A 428 18.47 20.09 -8.15
N VAL A 429 19.35 19.98 -9.14
CA VAL A 429 20.67 20.63 -9.12
C VAL A 429 20.62 22.02 -9.73
N LEU A 430 19.64 22.32 -10.59
CA LEU A 430 19.44 23.63 -11.21
C LEU A 430 17.97 23.80 -11.63
N GLY A 431 17.19 24.66 -10.99
CA GLY A 431 15.76 24.83 -11.31
C GLY A 431 14.98 23.51 -11.21
N ASP A 432 14.41 23.05 -12.34
CA ASP A 432 13.73 21.75 -12.48
C ASP A 432 14.64 20.60 -12.97
N TYR A 433 15.92 20.88 -13.29
CA TYR A 433 16.91 19.87 -13.68
C TYR A 433 17.34 19.05 -12.46
N THR A 434 17.12 17.74 -12.53
CA THR A 434 17.69 16.77 -11.60
C THR A 434 19.15 16.47 -11.93
N TRP A 435 19.87 15.80 -11.02
CA TRP A 435 21.22 15.30 -11.32
C TRP A 435 21.27 14.52 -12.63
N LYS A 436 20.29 13.63 -12.89
CA LYS A 436 20.23 12.87 -14.15
C LYS A 436 20.04 13.75 -15.37
N ASP A 437 19.21 14.79 -15.25
CA ASP A 437 18.97 15.72 -16.35
C ASP A 437 20.26 16.49 -16.67
N ALA A 438 21.00 16.93 -15.66
CA ALA A 438 22.30 17.58 -15.85
C ALA A 438 23.34 16.64 -16.47
N VAL A 439 23.40 15.36 -16.05
CA VAL A 439 24.27 14.35 -16.69
C VAL A 439 23.86 14.15 -18.15
N ALA A 440 22.57 14.02 -18.45
CA ALA A 440 22.08 13.89 -19.81
C ALA A 440 22.48 15.09 -20.68
N GLU A 441 22.34 16.32 -20.17
CA GLU A 441 22.77 17.53 -20.88
C GLU A 441 24.29 17.55 -21.11
N THR A 442 25.10 17.09 -20.15
CA THR A 442 26.56 16.97 -20.41
C THR A 442 26.86 15.96 -21.51
N LEU A 443 26.16 14.82 -21.54
CA LEU A 443 26.42 13.75 -22.51
C LEU A 443 25.90 14.10 -23.91
N THR A 444 24.71 14.70 -24.02
CA THR A 444 24.13 15.10 -25.32
C THR A 444 24.97 16.19 -26.00
N ASN A 445 25.61 17.06 -25.22
CA ASN A 445 26.49 18.11 -25.74
C ASN A 445 27.98 17.69 -25.74
N TYR A 446 28.27 16.41 -25.50
CA TYR A 446 29.63 15.88 -25.48
C TYR A 446 30.21 15.82 -26.90
N SER A 447 31.44 16.30 -27.05
CA SER A 447 32.25 16.05 -28.26
C SER A 447 33.69 15.72 -27.86
N ASP A 448 34.25 14.67 -28.47
CA ASP A 448 35.66 14.27 -28.23
C ASP A 448 36.63 15.40 -28.60
N SER A 449 36.28 16.24 -29.57
CA SER A 449 37.05 17.42 -29.97
C SER A 449 37.07 18.52 -28.90
N ASP A 450 35.99 18.67 -28.12
CA ASP A 450 35.82 19.80 -27.19
C ASP A 450 36.25 19.48 -25.74
N ARG A 451 36.54 18.21 -25.41
CA ARG A 451 36.99 17.79 -24.08
C ARG A 451 38.24 18.54 -23.60
N ALA A 452 39.21 18.75 -24.49
CA ALA A 452 40.42 19.51 -24.20
C ALA A 452 40.17 21.01 -23.99
N ILE A 453 39.10 21.55 -24.60
CA ILE A 453 38.70 22.95 -24.52
C ILE A 453 38.00 23.21 -23.19
N VAL A 454 37.09 22.33 -22.78
CA VAL A 454 36.40 22.40 -21.48
C VAL A 454 37.39 22.31 -20.30
N GLN A 455 38.44 21.48 -20.40
CA GLN A 455 39.51 21.46 -19.40
C GLN A 455 40.27 22.80 -19.30
N LYS A 456 40.46 23.50 -20.42
CA LYS A 456 41.09 24.84 -20.44
C LYS A 456 40.18 25.94 -19.89
N MET A 457 38.86 25.80 -20.00
CA MET A 457 37.89 26.73 -19.43
C MET A 457 37.91 26.72 -17.89
N GLY A 458 38.15 25.55 -17.28
CA GLY A 458 38.25 25.37 -15.83
C GLY A 458 36.93 25.57 -15.08
N VAL A 459 36.89 25.18 -13.80
CA VAL A 459 35.74 25.43 -12.90
C VAL A 459 36.14 26.56 -11.95
N LYS A 460 35.54 27.75 -12.08
CA LYS A 460 35.83 28.90 -11.19
C LYS A 460 34.78 29.02 -10.10
N ASN A 461 35.20 29.45 -8.91
CA ASN A 461 34.35 29.68 -7.72
C ASN A 461 33.39 30.89 -7.83
N GLU A 462 33.24 31.51 -9.01
CA GLU A 462 32.47 32.75 -9.21
C GLU A 462 31.09 32.51 -9.86
N LEU A 463 30.77 31.27 -10.23
CA LEU A 463 29.44 30.88 -10.73
C LEU A 463 28.46 30.72 -9.56
N TYR A 464 27.22 31.18 -9.75
CA TYR A 464 26.16 31.07 -8.75
C TYR A 464 25.26 29.83 -8.96
N PHE A 465 25.36 29.20 -10.14
CA PHE A 465 24.57 28.04 -10.55
C PHE A 465 23.07 28.23 -10.35
N THR A 466 22.52 29.32 -10.90
CA THR A 466 21.07 29.62 -10.85
C THR A 466 20.43 29.50 -12.23
N GLU A 467 19.11 29.22 -12.27
CA GLU A 467 18.36 29.10 -13.54
C GLU A 467 18.42 30.40 -14.35
N GLN A 468 18.29 31.55 -13.67
CA GLN A 468 18.46 32.87 -14.27
C GLN A 468 19.87 33.07 -14.85
N GLU A 469 20.92 32.69 -14.13
CA GLU A 469 22.30 32.81 -14.64
C GLU A 469 22.53 31.92 -15.87
N PHE A 470 21.99 30.70 -15.86
CA PHE A 470 22.10 29.78 -16.99
C PHE A 470 21.40 30.33 -18.24
N GLU A 471 20.17 30.84 -18.10
CA GLU A 471 19.42 31.43 -19.22
C GLU A 471 20.12 32.69 -19.78
N GLU A 472 20.61 33.56 -18.89
CA GLU A 472 21.37 34.75 -19.26
C GLU A 472 22.63 34.38 -20.06
N LEU A 473 23.44 33.44 -19.57
CA LEU A 473 24.68 33.02 -20.22
C LEU A 473 24.44 32.24 -21.52
N THR A 474 23.39 31.42 -21.59
CA THR A 474 23.03 30.67 -22.80
C THR A 474 22.65 31.62 -23.92
N THR A 475 21.72 32.54 -23.65
CA THR A 475 21.27 33.55 -24.63
C THR A 475 22.44 34.40 -25.08
N PHE A 476 23.28 34.80 -24.13
CA PHE A 476 24.48 35.57 -24.41
C PHE A 476 25.46 34.84 -25.34
N ILE A 477 25.72 33.55 -25.14
CA ILE A 477 26.64 32.78 -25.99
C ILE A 477 26.05 32.51 -27.37
N GLU A 478 24.75 32.29 -27.48
CA GLU A 478 24.05 32.14 -28.77
C GLU A 478 24.08 33.43 -29.58
N ASP A 479 23.84 34.58 -28.94
CA ASP A 479 23.98 35.91 -29.57
C ASP A 479 25.43 36.17 -30.00
N ALA A 480 26.40 35.82 -29.15
CA ALA A 480 27.82 35.96 -29.45
C ALA A 480 28.23 35.10 -30.65
N GLU A 481 27.80 33.84 -30.70
CA GLU A 481 28.06 32.91 -31.79
C GLU A 481 27.45 33.40 -33.11
N TYR A 482 26.20 33.86 -33.06
CA TYR A 482 25.50 34.40 -34.22
C TYR A 482 26.22 35.63 -34.81
N LEU A 483 26.66 36.55 -33.96
CA LEU A 483 27.40 37.74 -34.39
C LEU A 483 28.81 37.39 -34.87
N TYR A 484 29.50 36.46 -34.19
CA TYR A 484 30.84 36.02 -34.58
C TYR A 484 30.85 35.30 -35.93
N LYS A 485 29.92 34.37 -36.19
CA LYS A 485 29.82 33.65 -37.47
C LYS A 485 29.67 34.57 -38.68
N LYS A 486 29.06 35.75 -38.52
CA LYS A 486 28.97 36.77 -39.59
C LYS A 486 30.28 37.48 -39.90
N VAL A 487 31.26 37.36 -39.01
CA VAL A 487 32.54 38.07 -39.05
C VAL A 487 33.72 37.10 -39.18
N ALA A 488 33.56 35.83 -38.82
CA ALA A 488 34.61 34.81 -38.78
C ALA A 488 35.30 34.55 -40.13
N ASP A 489 34.54 34.64 -41.24
CA ASP A 489 35.07 34.44 -42.60
C ASP A 489 35.60 35.74 -43.26
N LEU A 490 35.61 36.86 -42.53
CA LEU A 490 36.10 38.14 -43.04
C LEU A 490 37.64 38.19 -42.99
N ASP A 491 38.30 37.43 -43.87
CA ASP A 491 39.73 37.56 -44.10
C ASP A 491 40.01 38.89 -44.84
N GLY A 492 40.60 39.87 -44.14
CA GLY A 492 40.93 41.16 -44.75
C GLY A 492 41.52 42.22 -43.81
N PRO A 493 42.01 43.36 -44.35
CA PRO A 493 42.87 44.35 -43.68
C PRO A 493 42.25 45.10 -42.48
N ILE A 494 40.97 44.85 -42.17
CA ILE A 494 40.24 45.53 -41.09
C ILE A 494 40.79 45.11 -39.71
N THR A 495 41.32 43.90 -39.58
CA THR A 495 41.99 43.42 -38.35
C THR A 495 43.43 43.92 -38.20
N GLN A 496 44.05 44.46 -39.26
CA GLN A 496 45.46 44.92 -39.29
C GLN A 496 45.63 46.45 -39.19
N LEU A 497 44.58 47.22 -38.89
CA LEU A 497 44.70 48.65 -38.57
C LEU A 497 45.31 48.82 -37.17
N ASP A 498 46.60 48.56 -37.10
CA ASP A 498 47.45 48.77 -35.93
C ASP A 498 47.65 50.29 -35.67
N LYS A 499 47.78 50.65 -34.39
CA LYS A 499 47.98 52.02 -33.89
C LYS A 499 49.28 52.68 -34.41
N SER A 500 50.12 51.93 -35.12
CA SER A 500 51.41 52.35 -35.70
C SER A 500 51.29 53.24 -36.95
N LEU A 501 50.11 53.38 -37.55
CA LEU A 501 49.83 54.28 -38.69
C LEU A 501 50.00 55.79 -38.39
N PHE A 502 50.24 56.17 -37.12
CA PHE A 502 50.37 57.57 -36.68
C PHE A 502 51.77 57.97 -36.21
N ALA A 503 52.81 57.22 -36.55
CA ALA A 503 54.18 57.60 -36.20
C ALA A 503 54.77 58.65 -37.19
N GLN A 504 54.99 59.86 -36.68
CA GLN A 504 55.68 60.96 -37.38
C GLN A 504 57.13 60.60 -37.73
N LYS A 505 57.42 60.28 -38.99
CA LYS A 505 58.72 60.49 -39.62
C LYS A 505 58.50 60.51 -41.13
N TYR A 506 59.18 61.44 -41.82
CA TYR A 506 59.52 61.56 -43.26
C TYR A 506 59.31 62.99 -43.80
N THR A 507 60.19 63.37 -44.72
CA THR A 507 60.92 64.65 -44.81
C THR A 507 60.22 65.80 -45.57
N GLN A 508 60.62 67.03 -45.25
CA GLN A 508 59.91 68.31 -45.45
C GLN A 508 59.75 68.81 -46.91
N ALA A 509 60.43 68.22 -47.90
CA ALA A 509 60.42 68.70 -49.29
C ALA A 509 59.32 68.08 -50.18
N ALA A 510 58.83 66.88 -49.84
CA ALA A 510 57.64 66.28 -50.49
C ALA A 510 56.32 66.84 -49.91
N ARG A 511 56.37 67.41 -48.70
CA ARG A 511 55.23 68.00 -47.99
C ARG A 511 54.63 69.19 -48.73
N LEU A 512 55.41 70.08 -49.35
CA LEU A 512 54.87 71.35 -49.86
C LEU A 512 54.06 71.27 -51.19
N LYS A 513 54.25 70.22 -52.01
CA LYS A 513 53.37 69.97 -53.18
C LYS A 513 52.18 69.05 -52.85
N ILE A 514 52.28 68.22 -51.82
CA ILE A 514 51.18 67.40 -51.29
C ILE A 514 50.26 68.25 -50.38
N ILE A 515 50.79 69.26 -49.68
CA ILE A 515 50.01 70.20 -48.86
C ILE A 515 49.07 71.05 -49.71
N SER A 516 49.40 71.47 -50.94
CA SER A 516 48.44 72.24 -51.76
C SER A 516 47.26 71.37 -52.23
N PHE A 517 47.48 70.07 -52.46
CA PHE A 517 46.42 69.11 -52.76
C PHE A 517 45.60 68.74 -51.49
N ILE A 518 46.28 68.57 -50.35
CA ILE A 518 45.65 68.35 -49.04
C ILE A 518 44.91 69.59 -48.53
N GLU A 519 45.30 70.82 -48.86
CA GLU A 519 44.60 72.06 -48.48
C GLU A 519 43.28 72.23 -49.26
N GLU A 520 43.22 71.76 -50.51
CA GLU A 520 41.99 71.71 -51.30
C GLU A 520 41.05 70.59 -50.81
N MET A 521 41.61 69.43 -50.44
CA MET A 521 40.88 68.37 -49.74
C MET A 521 40.42 68.79 -48.33
N ASN A 522 41.23 69.52 -47.57
CA ASN A 522 40.91 70.02 -46.24
C ASN A 522 39.87 71.16 -46.28
N LYS A 523 39.78 71.96 -47.35
CA LYS A 523 38.64 72.89 -47.54
C LYS A 523 37.32 72.13 -47.65
N THR A 524 37.35 71.00 -48.35
CA THR A 524 36.19 70.12 -48.53
C THR A 524 35.83 69.41 -47.22
N ILE A 525 36.83 68.90 -46.50
CA ILE A 525 36.70 68.25 -45.17
C ILE A 525 36.25 69.25 -44.10
N ASN A 526 36.81 70.47 -44.04
CA ASN A 526 36.39 71.50 -43.11
C ASN A 526 34.96 72.02 -43.40
N SER A 527 34.50 71.99 -44.66
CA SER A 527 33.09 72.26 -44.98
C SER A 527 32.16 71.13 -44.48
N LEU A 528 32.66 69.89 -44.50
CA LEU A 528 31.96 68.70 -43.99
C LEU A 528 31.95 68.64 -42.46
N GLU A 529 33.04 69.01 -41.79
CA GLU A 529 33.15 69.13 -40.33
C GLU A 529 32.26 70.26 -39.79
N LYS A 530 32.27 71.43 -40.43
CA LYS A 530 31.36 72.53 -40.06
C LYS A 530 29.88 72.16 -40.27
N SER A 531 29.57 71.38 -41.30
CA SER A 531 28.22 70.82 -41.51
C SER A 531 27.89 69.69 -40.51
N PHE A 532 28.90 69.03 -39.93
CA PHE A 532 28.78 68.00 -38.91
C PHE A 532 28.50 68.62 -37.53
N ASP A 533 29.25 69.66 -37.14
CA ASP A 533 29.07 70.39 -35.88
C ASP A 533 27.74 71.15 -35.84
N GLU A 534 27.34 71.77 -36.97
CA GLU A 534 26.03 72.42 -37.12
C GLU A 534 24.85 71.41 -37.09
N ALA A 535 25.09 70.14 -37.47
CA ALA A 535 24.11 69.06 -37.35
C ALA A 535 24.07 68.46 -35.95
N GLU A 536 25.21 68.34 -35.27
CA GLU A 536 25.33 67.85 -33.90
C GLU A 536 24.57 68.78 -32.92
N GLN A 537 24.79 70.09 -33.00
CA GLN A 537 24.07 71.07 -32.17
C GLN A 537 22.56 71.16 -32.50
N LYS A 538 22.16 70.87 -33.73
CA LYS A 538 20.76 70.97 -34.16
C LYS A 538 19.88 69.79 -33.71
N TYR A 539 20.47 68.61 -33.47
CA TYR A 539 19.72 67.39 -33.19
C TYR A 539 19.99 66.77 -31.82
N GLU A 540 20.83 67.38 -30.98
CA GLU A 540 21.03 66.98 -29.58
C GLU A 540 19.76 67.19 -28.72
N VAL A 541 18.99 68.25 -28.98
CA VAL A 541 17.76 68.58 -28.22
C VAL A 541 16.56 67.72 -28.66
N ASP A 542 16.46 67.35 -29.94
CA ASP A 542 15.37 66.52 -30.48
C ASP A 542 15.54 65.01 -30.14
N PHE A 543 16.72 64.61 -29.63
CA PHE A 543 17.06 63.25 -29.23
C PHE A 543 16.36 62.81 -27.92
N TYR A 544 16.09 63.75 -27.00
CA TYR A 544 15.48 63.43 -25.71
C TYR A 544 13.95 63.60 -25.66
N GLU A 545 13.35 64.45 -26.50
CA GLU A 545 11.90 64.74 -26.40
C GLU A 545 10.98 63.86 -27.26
N LYS A 546 11.48 63.18 -28.32
CA LYS A 546 10.63 62.41 -29.26
C LYS A 546 10.76 60.89 -29.19
N GLY A 547 11.35 60.36 -28.12
CA GLY A 547 11.59 58.93 -27.89
C GLY A 547 10.34 58.10 -27.58
N VAL A 548 9.26 58.19 -28.37
CA VAL A 548 8.12 57.24 -28.31
C VAL A 548 7.48 57.07 -29.70
N SER A 549 8.07 56.27 -30.59
CA SER A 549 7.35 55.45 -31.59
C SER A 549 8.32 54.71 -32.53
N ASN A 550 7.89 53.51 -32.97
CA ASN A 550 8.61 52.41 -33.64
C ASN A 550 9.35 52.70 -34.99
N ASN A 551 9.98 53.85 -35.20
CA ASN A 551 10.70 54.18 -36.44
C ASN A 551 12.22 54.37 -36.31
N TRP A 552 12.81 54.14 -35.12
CA TRP A 552 14.24 54.35 -34.88
C TRP A 552 15.15 53.44 -35.74
N LEU A 553 14.71 52.20 -36.01
CA LEU A 553 15.38 51.24 -36.90
C LEU A 553 15.36 51.68 -38.38
N ILE A 554 14.30 52.37 -38.82
CA ILE A 554 14.19 52.93 -40.18
C ILE A 554 15.05 54.20 -40.29
N TYR A 555 15.13 54.99 -39.22
CA TYR A 555 15.96 56.19 -39.14
C TYR A 555 17.47 55.86 -39.09
N LEU A 556 17.89 54.86 -38.30
CA LEU A 556 19.26 54.33 -38.32
C LEU A 556 19.61 53.68 -39.66
N LYS A 557 18.71 52.90 -40.27
CA LYS A 557 18.92 52.36 -41.62
C LYS A 557 19.03 53.48 -42.67
N SER A 558 18.29 54.57 -42.53
CA SER A 558 18.39 55.76 -43.38
C SER A 558 19.75 56.47 -43.21
N ILE A 559 20.21 56.68 -41.97
CA ILE A 559 21.50 57.33 -41.69
C ILE A 559 22.68 56.44 -42.13
N PHE A 560 22.65 55.14 -41.81
CA PHE A 560 23.70 54.21 -42.22
C PHE A 560 23.70 53.98 -43.74
N SER A 561 22.54 53.86 -44.39
CA SER A 561 22.48 53.77 -45.87
C SER A 561 22.93 55.07 -46.54
N SER A 562 22.61 56.23 -45.96
CA SER A 562 23.05 57.53 -46.46
C SER A 562 24.55 57.74 -46.26
N ARG A 563 25.12 57.31 -45.13
CA ARG A 563 26.56 57.36 -44.83
C ARG A 563 27.37 56.30 -45.58
N LEU A 564 26.87 55.08 -45.76
CA LEU A 564 27.47 54.07 -46.65
C LEU A 564 27.43 54.51 -48.11
N LYS A 565 26.36 55.20 -48.52
CA LYS A 565 26.25 55.81 -49.85
C LYS A 565 27.21 56.98 -49.98
N LEU A 566 27.36 57.83 -48.96
CA LEU A 566 28.35 58.90 -48.90
C LEU A 566 29.76 58.32 -48.99
N MET A 567 30.11 57.35 -48.15
CA MET A 567 31.41 56.67 -48.20
C MET A 567 31.64 56.05 -49.57
N ARG A 568 30.69 55.29 -50.14
CA ARG A 568 30.84 54.74 -51.51
C ARG A 568 31.02 55.82 -52.58
N ILE A 569 30.38 56.98 -52.44
CA ILE A 569 30.55 58.13 -53.33
C ILE A 569 31.95 58.71 -53.14
N THR A 570 32.36 59.02 -51.91
CA THR A 570 33.68 59.57 -51.57
C THR A 570 34.81 58.63 -51.97
N THR A 571 34.67 57.31 -51.77
CA THR A 571 35.63 56.30 -52.19
C THR A 571 35.74 56.21 -53.72
N LYS A 572 34.62 56.34 -54.46
CA LYS A 572 34.62 56.43 -55.93
C LYS A 572 35.22 57.74 -56.43
N GLU A 573 34.98 58.83 -55.73
CA GLU A 573 35.47 60.17 -56.06
C GLU A 573 36.97 60.28 -55.81
N LEU A 574 37.46 59.72 -54.70
CA LEU A 574 38.89 59.50 -54.42
C LEU A 574 39.55 58.59 -55.46
N GLN A 575 38.87 57.52 -55.88
CA GLN A 575 39.36 56.66 -56.97
C GLN A 575 39.48 57.42 -58.29
N SER A 576 38.49 58.25 -58.62
CA SER A 576 38.49 59.09 -59.82
C SER A 576 39.58 60.15 -59.77
N GLN A 577 39.77 60.80 -58.62
CA GLN A 577 40.82 61.80 -58.41
C GLN A 577 42.22 61.18 -58.44
N MET A 578 42.41 59.98 -57.85
CA MET A 578 43.67 59.24 -57.95
C MET A 578 43.98 58.78 -59.37
N PHE A 579 42.96 58.38 -60.14
CA PHE A 579 43.14 57.98 -61.54
C PHE A 579 43.49 59.18 -62.43
N SER A 580 42.85 60.34 -62.19
CA SER A 580 43.19 61.62 -62.83
C SER A 580 44.59 62.07 -62.48
N PHE A 581 44.97 62.01 -61.19
CA PHE A 581 46.29 62.38 -60.72
C PHE A 581 47.39 61.46 -61.27
N ALA A 582 47.15 60.14 -61.33
CA ALA A 582 48.08 59.19 -61.96
C ALA A 582 48.27 59.48 -63.47
N SER A 583 47.19 59.85 -64.17
CA SER A 583 47.25 60.22 -65.59
C SER A 583 47.96 61.55 -65.85
N GLU A 584 47.75 62.56 -64.99
CA GLU A 584 48.45 63.85 -65.08
C GLU A 584 49.92 63.72 -64.68
N PHE A 585 50.22 62.88 -63.69
CA PHE A 585 51.59 62.61 -63.23
C PHE A 585 52.43 61.88 -64.31
N ASP A 586 51.82 60.91 -65.02
CA ASP A 586 52.44 60.26 -66.18
C ASP A 586 52.74 61.27 -67.32
N GLN A 587 51.88 62.28 -67.54
CA GLN A 587 52.11 63.34 -68.55
C GLN A 587 53.16 64.39 -68.14
N ILE A 588 53.25 64.70 -66.83
CA ILE A 588 54.26 65.62 -66.29
C ILE A 588 55.68 65.01 -66.43
N ILE A 589 55.82 63.70 -66.34
CA ILE A 589 57.10 63.00 -66.52
C ILE A 589 57.54 62.93 -67.98
N GLU A 590 56.61 62.88 -68.94
CA GLU A 590 56.93 62.93 -70.37
C GLU A 590 57.41 64.31 -70.88
N SER A 591 57.22 65.38 -70.09
CA SER A 591 57.50 66.76 -70.52
C SER A 591 58.63 67.49 -69.75
N ASP A 592 59.20 66.91 -68.69
CA ASP A 592 60.22 67.55 -67.84
C ASP A 592 61.57 66.78 -67.88
N GLN A 593 62.64 67.37 -68.42
CA GLN A 593 63.99 66.77 -68.49
C GLN A 593 64.78 66.92 -67.17
N ASN A 594 64.17 66.59 -66.04
CA ASN A 594 64.82 66.60 -64.73
C ASN A 594 64.97 65.17 -64.18
N ASP A 595 66.20 64.69 -64.04
CA ASP A 595 66.56 63.31 -63.64
C ASP A 595 66.02 62.85 -62.26
N TYR A 596 65.53 63.76 -61.41
CA TYR A 596 65.10 63.45 -60.05
C TYR A 596 63.72 62.78 -59.96
N LEU A 597 62.79 63.07 -60.88
CA LEU A 597 61.45 62.43 -60.90
C LEU A 597 61.50 61.02 -61.49
N PHE A 598 62.43 60.75 -62.40
CA PHE A 598 62.56 59.47 -63.10
C PHE A 598 63.07 58.35 -62.16
N ILE A 599 63.95 58.67 -61.21
CA ILE A 599 64.56 57.70 -60.27
C ILE A 599 63.56 57.19 -59.22
N HIS A 600 62.50 57.96 -58.89
CA HIS A 600 61.48 57.56 -57.90
C HIS A 600 60.12 57.20 -58.52
N TYR A 601 60.04 57.15 -59.85
CA TYR A 601 58.82 56.85 -60.61
C TYR A 601 58.21 55.50 -60.22
N ASP A 602 59.01 54.43 -60.21
CA ASP A 602 58.53 53.08 -59.87
C ASP A 602 58.04 52.97 -58.42
N LEU A 603 58.66 53.71 -57.49
CA LEU A 603 58.31 53.70 -56.08
C LEU A 603 56.98 54.42 -55.82
N ILE A 604 56.74 55.54 -56.51
CA ILE A 604 55.49 56.30 -56.43
C ILE A 604 54.36 55.55 -57.14
N ARG A 605 54.62 54.92 -58.28
CA ARG A 605 53.63 54.05 -58.97
C ARG A 605 53.27 52.83 -58.12
N ALA A 606 54.24 52.21 -57.46
CA ALA A 606 53.99 51.10 -56.55
C ALA A 606 53.09 51.53 -55.37
N TYR A 607 53.37 52.69 -54.77
CA TYR A 607 52.57 53.24 -53.67
C TYR A 607 51.15 53.63 -54.11
N LEU A 608 50.97 54.25 -55.29
CA LEU A 608 49.65 54.55 -55.84
C LEU A 608 48.85 53.28 -56.17
N LYS A 609 49.53 52.22 -56.65
CA LYS A 609 48.91 50.91 -56.90
C LYS A 609 48.50 50.22 -55.59
N GLU A 610 49.32 50.32 -54.54
CA GLU A 610 49.01 49.82 -53.20
C GLU A 610 47.85 50.58 -52.56
N CYS A 611 47.81 51.91 -52.67
CA CYS A 611 46.68 52.72 -52.22
C CYS A 611 45.39 52.40 -53.00
N SER A 612 45.47 52.20 -54.32
CA SER A 612 44.31 51.79 -55.14
C SER A 612 43.79 50.39 -54.76
N ASN A 613 44.70 49.44 -54.50
CA ASN A 613 44.35 48.11 -54.00
C ASN A 613 43.71 48.18 -52.60
N THR A 614 44.23 49.04 -51.72
CA THR A 614 43.68 49.27 -50.38
C THR A 614 42.29 49.88 -50.44
N ILE A 615 42.08 50.89 -51.30
CA ILE A 615 40.78 51.52 -51.54
C ILE A 615 39.78 50.54 -52.16
N ASN A 616 40.21 49.70 -53.11
CA ASN A 616 39.38 48.62 -53.66
C ASN A 616 39.00 47.59 -52.58
N SER A 617 39.93 47.20 -51.71
CA SER A 617 39.66 46.29 -50.59
C SER A 617 38.67 46.89 -49.57
N LEU A 618 38.79 48.19 -49.28
CA LEU A 618 37.87 48.92 -48.42
C LEU A 618 36.46 49.01 -49.01
N ASN A 619 36.34 49.20 -50.33
CA ASN A 619 35.05 49.29 -51.03
C ASN A 619 34.34 47.93 -51.11
N LEU A 620 35.10 46.83 -51.27
CA LEU A 620 34.59 45.46 -51.21
C LEU A 620 34.12 45.08 -49.80
N ASN A 621 34.85 45.50 -48.76
CA ASN A 621 34.57 45.13 -47.37
C ASN A 621 33.62 46.10 -46.62
N ILE A 622 33.31 47.27 -47.19
CA ILE A 622 32.36 48.25 -46.61
C ILE A 622 30.96 47.67 -46.40
N VAL A 623 30.60 46.67 -47.20
CA VAL A 623 29.32 45.95 -47.11
C VAL A 623 29.24 45.14 -45.81
N ASN A 624 30.38 44.67 -45.32
CA ASN A 624 30.51 43.78 -44.16
C ASN A 624 30.92 44.54 -42.88
N TYR A 625 31.12 45.87 -42.96
CA TYR A 625 31.51 46.71 -41.82
C TYR A 625 30.42 46.75 -40.74
N LYS A 626 29.15 46.65 -41.14
CA LYS A 626 28.03 46.65 -40.21
C LYS A 626 28.09 45.43 -39.29
N GLU A 627 28.31 44.25 -39.86
CA GLU A 627 28.44 42.98 -39.14
C GLU A 627 29.65 43.00 -38.19
N TYR A 628 30.80 43.51 -38.65
CA TYR A 628 31.99 43.69 -37.79
C TYR A 628 31.77 44.70 -36.65
N HIS A 629 31.09 45.82 -36.93
CA HIS A 629 30.75 46.82 -35.93
C HIS A 629 29.81 46.24 -34.86
N ASP A 630 28.75 45.55 -35.29
CA ASP A 630 27.77 44.92 -34.40
C ASP A 630 28.46 43.90 -33.46
N TRP A 631 29.37 43.06 -33.98
CA TRP A 631 30.19 42.14 -33.17
C TRP A 631 31.11 42.85 -32.17
N LYS A 632 31.83 43.89 -32.63
CA LYS A 632 32.77 44.64 -31.77
C LYS A 632 32.05 45.43 -30.67
N HIS A 633 30.90 46.04 -30.99
CA HIS A 633 30.07 46.73 -29.99
C HIS A 633 29.48 45.77 -28.98
N PHE A 634 28.96 44.62 -29.42
CA PHE A 634 28.52 43.55 -28.53
C PHE A 634 29.64 43.15 -27.58
N ARG A 635 30.86 42.86 -28.09
CA ARG A 635 32.02 42.50 -27.27
C ARG A 635 32.43 43.56 -26.23
N LEU A 636 32.36 44.84 -26.61
CA LEU A 636 32.72 45.96 -25.73
C LEU A 636 31.62 46.30 -24.70
N SER A 637 30.37 45.92 -24.97
CA SER A 637 29.23 46.15 -24.06
C SER A 637 29.14 45.16 -22.88
N ILE A 638 30.01 44.16 -22.84
CA ILE A 638 29.99 43.11 -21.81
C ILE A 638 30.70 43.61 -20.54
N GLU A 639 29.91 43.91 -19.50
CA GLU A 639 30.42 44.32 -18.19
C GLU A 639 30.98 43.14 -17.35
N LYS A 640 30.50 41.90 -17.59
CA LYS A 640 30.91 40.70 -16.83
C LYS A 640 32.22 40.10 -17.39
N GLU A 641 33.33 40.27 -16.67
CA GLU A 641 34.68 39.81 -17.08
C GLU A 641 34.77 38.31 -17.40
N HIS A 642 33.93 37.48 -16.77
CA HIS A 642 33.91 36.02 -16.98
C HIS A 642 33.28 35.61 -18.32
N ALA A 643 32.16 36.21 -18.71
CA ALA A 643 31.46 35.91 -19.98
C ALA A 643 32.34 36.26 -21.19
N ASN A 644 33.10 37.35 -21.09
CA ASN A 644 34.09 37.75 -22.08
C ASN A 644 35.21 36.70 -22.26
N LYS A 645 35.70 36.12 -21.15
CA LYS A 645 36.73 35.06 -21.18
C LYS A 645 36.20 33.75 -21.79
N LEU A 646 34.96 33.38 -21.49
CA LEU A 646 34.31 32.20 -22.09
C LEU A 646 34.26 32.32 -23.62
N VAL A 647 33.79 33.46 -24.13
CA VAL A 647 33.72 33.75 -25.56
C VAL A 647 35.12 33.81 -26.18
N GLU A 648 36.12 34.39 -25.50
CA GLU A 648 37.51 34.41 -25.98
C GLU A 648 38.10 33.01 -26.12
N ILE A 649 37.83 32.11 -25.17
CA ILE A 649 38.27 30.71 -25.28
C ILE A 649 37.58 30.04 -26.47
N LEU A 650 36.25 30.16 -26.61
CA LEU A 650 35.48 29.57 -27.72
C LEU A 650 35.99 30.02 -29.10
N ILE A 651 36.35 31.30 -29.24
CA ILE A 651 36.96 31.87 -30.44
C ILE A 651 38.34 31.28 -30.71
N THR A 652 39.24 31.33 -29.71
CA THR A 652 40.65 30.93 -29.88
C THR A 652 40.82 29.43 -30.11
N THR A 653 39.82 28.62 -29.77
CA THR A 653 39.83 27.18 -29.99
C THR A 653 39.04 26.74 -31.22
N GLU A 654 38.53 27.67 -32.05
CA GLU A 654 37.84 27.40 -33.32
C GLU A 654 36.64 26.42 -33.21
N VAL A 655 35.89 26.52 -32.11
CA VAL A 655 34.71 25.67 -31.87
C VAL A 655 33.60 26.03 -32.85
N GLN A 656 32.99 25.02 -33.49
CA GLN A 656 31.93 25.20 -34.49
C GLN A 656 30.54 25.44 -33.88
N ASN A 657 30.29 24.89 -32.69
CA ASN A 657 29.03 24.99 -31.95
C ASN A 657 29.28 25.48 -30.53
N TRP A 658 29.15 26.80 -30.33
CA TRP A 658 29.46 27.43 -29.05
C TRP A 658 28.42 27.11 -27.99
N SER A 659 27.14 27.10 -28.36
CA SER A 659 26.03 26.74 -27.45
C SER A 659 26.22 25.35 -26.85
N ALA A 660 26.52 24.33 -27.68
CA ALA A 660 26.74 22.96 -27.18
C ALA A 660 27.96 22.87 -26.25
N THR A 661 29.09 23.45 -26.65
CA THR A 661 30.33 23.43 -25.84
C THR A 661 30.15 24.14 -24.49
N PHE A 662 29.42 25.25 -24.49
CA PHE A 662 29.07 25.95 -23.25
C PHE A 662 28.19 25.12 -22.34
N LYS A 663 27.10 24.52 -22.87
CA LYS A 663 26.20 23.67 -22.09
C LYS A 663 26.95 22.50 -21.46
N TYR A 664 27.81 21.83 -22.24
CA TYR A 664 28.67 20.77 -21.73
C TYR A 664 29.56 21.26 -20.58
N TRP A 665 30.26 22.40 -20.74
CA TRP A 665 31.09 22.97 -19.68
C TRP A 665 30.27 23.36 -18.44
N TYR A 666 29.14 24.05 -18.60
CA TYR A 666 28.32 24.59 -17.52
C TYR A 666 27.73 23.47 -16.66
N PHE A 667 27.08 22.48 -17.28
CA PHE A 667 26.52 21.35 -16.55
C PHE A 667 27.61 20.48 -15.92
N ASN A 668 28.78 20.34 -16.54
CA ASN A 668 29.90 19.62 -15.93
C ASN A 668 30.46 20.37 -14.71
N ALA A 669 30.58 21.70 -14.79
CA ALA A 669 30.96 22.55 -13.66
C ALA A 669 29.94 22.50 -12.51
N LEU A 670 28.64 22.47 -12.85
CA LEU A 670 27.54 22.30 -11.90
C LEU A 670 27.65 20.96 -11.15
N LEU A 671 27.83 19.86 -11.88
CA LEU A 671 27.96 18.52 -11.30
C LEU A 671 29.17 18.42 -10.36
N ILE A 672 30.32 18.99 -10.74
CA ILE A 672 31.52 19.08 -9.87
C ILE A 672 31.22 19.91 -8.61
N HIS A 673 30.51 21.04 -8.74
CA HIS A 673 30.14 21.88 -7.61
C HIS A 673 29.23 21.14 -6.61
N VAL A 674 28.25 20.40 -7.12
CA VAL A 674 27.31 19.63 -6.32
C VAL A 674 28.01 18.41 -5.68
N GLU A 675 28.85 17.69 -6.43
CA GLU A 675 29.63 16.55 -5.91
C GLU A 675 30.59 16.98 -4.80
N GLY A 676 31.28 18.12 -4.93
CA GLY A 676 32.18 18.64 -3.90
C GLY A 676 31.51 19.01 -2.57
N GLN A 677 30.18 19.16 -2.55
CA GLN A 677 29.38 19.34 -1.34
C GLN A 677 28.88 18.01 -0.75
N ILE A 678 29.01 16.92 -1.48
CA ILE A 678 28.50 15.59 -1.16
C ILE A 678 29.70 14.69 -0.77
N ASP A 679 29.81 14.34 0.51
CA ASP A 679 30.84 13.41 1.05
C ASP A 679 30.61 11.95 0.58
N GLY A 680 30.81 11.67 -0.71
CA GLY A 680 30.62 10.34 -1.31
C GLY A 680 31.93 9.63 -1.66
N GLU A 681 32.19 8.43 -1.09
CA GLU A 681 33.20 7.51 -1.61
C GLU A 681 32.78 7.00 -3.02
N GLN A 682 33.70 7.15 -4.00
CA GLN A 682 33.47 6.94 -5.43
C GLN A 682 33.41 5.45 -5.85
N ASN A 683 32.57 5.14 -6.85
CA ASN A 683 32.59 3.93 -7.70
C ASN A 683 32.32 2.54 -7.07
N GLN A 684 31.68 2.44 -5.90
CA GLN A 684 31.35 1.14 -5.25
C GLN A 684 29.84 0.88 -5.06
N ASP A 685 28.95 1.54 -5.82
CA ASP A 685 27.50 1.53 -5.55
C ASP A 685 26.86 0.14 -5.62
N ASN A 686 27.16 -0.60 -6.69
CA ASN A 686 26.70 -1.99 -6.84
C ASN A 686 27.28 -2.89 -5.73
N GLN A 687 28.47 -2.58 -5.20
CA GLN A 687 29.04 -3.30 -4.06
C GLN A 687 28.30 -2.97 -2.76
N LEU A 688 27.87 -1.72 -2.55
CA LEU A 688 27.07 -1.34 -1.38
C LEU A 688 25.70 -2.06 -1.36
N LEU A 689 25.04 -2.20 -2.52
CA LEU A 689 23.80 -2.98 -2.64
C LEU A 689 24.01 -4.45 -2.27
N HIS A 690 25.06 -5.09 -2.82
CA HIS A 690 25.41 -6.45 -2.45
C HIS A 690 25.78 -6.58 -0.95
N GLN A 691 26.50 -5.60 -0.40
CA GLN A 691 26.88 -5.58 1.02
C GLN A 691 25.64 -5.49 1.92
N ILE A 692 24.68 -4.59 1.63
CA ILE A 692 23.47 -4.47 2.45
C ILE A 692 22.60 -5.72 2.36
N GLU A 693 22.54 -6.39 1.21
CA GLU A 693 21.82 -7.65 1.05
C GLU A 693 22.47 -8.77 1.88
N THR A 694 23.80 -8.89 1.79
CA THR A 694 24.57 -9.86 2.59
C THR A 694 24.37 -9.64 4.10
N LEU A 695 24.47 -8.38 4.54
CA LEU A 695 24.23 -7.98 5.93
C LEU A 695 22.77 -8.22 6.35
N THR A 696 21.81 -8.02 5.44
CA THR A 696 20.39 -8.33 5.67
C THR A 696 20.22 -9.83 5.97
N GLU A 697 20.83 -10.70 5.17
CA GLU A 697 20.76 -12.16 5.36
C GLU A 697 21.52 -12.64 6.62
N GLU A 698 22.61 -11.98 6.99
CA GLU A 698 23.28 -12.22 8.28
C GLU A 698 22.40 -11.82 9.47
N ILE A 699 21.76 -10.64 9.41
CA ILE A 699 20.84 -10.18 10.46
C ILE A 699 19.67 -11.13 10.59
N LYS A 700 19.02 -11.55 9.49
CA LYS A 700 17.90 -12.51 9.52
C LYS A 700 18.28 -13.82 10.21
N ARG A 701 19.48 -14.35 9.93
CA ARG A 701 19.96 -15.62 10.51
C ARG A 701 20.25 -15.54 12.01
N GLU A 702 20.69 -14.38 12.50
CA GLU A 702 21.17 -14.23 13.88
C GLU A 702 20.20 -13.48 14.81
N GLN A 703 19.32 -12.62 14.31
CA GLN A 703 18.44 -11.77 15.13
C GLN A 703 17.49 -12.59 16.00
N ALA A 704 16.83 -13.62 15.44
CA ALA A 704 15.95 -14.48 16.23
C ALA A 704 16.70 -15.18 17.38
N LYS A 705 17.92 -15.64 17.12
CA LYS A 705 18.76 -16.26 18.15
C LYS A 705 19.19 -15.24 19.21
N PHE A 706 19.51 -14.01 18.80
CA PHE A 706 19.85 -12.89 19.69
C PHE A 706 18.66 -12.54 20.60
N ILE A 707 17.45 -12.47 20.05
CA ILE A 707 16.20 -12.26 20.81
C ILE A 707 16.03 -13.37 21.85
N ILE A 708 16.17 -14.64 21.48
CA ILE A 708 16.04 -15.79 22.41
C ILE A 708 17.05 -15.66 23.56
N GLN A 709 18.32 -15.37 23.26
CA GLN A 709 19.35 -15.22 24.28
C GLN A 709 19.03 -14.06 25.25
N GLN A 710 18.67 -12.90 24.71
CA GLN A 710 18.34 -11.70 25.46
C GLN A 710 17.12 -11.89 26.38
N HIS A 711 16.03 -12.48 25.87
CA HIS A 711 14.84 -12.77 26.66
C HIS A 711 15.09 -13.88 27.68
N GLY A 712 15.92 -14.88 27.35
CA GLY A 712 16.34 -15.90 28.31
C GLY A 712 17.07 -15.31 29.52
N GLU A 713 17.91 -14.28 29.32
CA GLU A 713 18.53 -13.52 30.41
C GLU A 713 17.49 -12.71 31.21
N TYR A 714 16.51 -12.11 30.53
CA TYR A 714 15.43 -11.36 31.17
C TYR A 714 14.56 -12.24 32.06
N ILE A 715 14.17 -13.45 31.60
CA ILE A 715 13.44 -14.44 32.39
C ILE A 715 14.24 -14.84 33.63
N LYS A 716 15.53 -15.17 33.46
CA LYS A 716 16.41 -15.50 34.59
C LYS A 716 16.43 -14.37 35.61
N LYS A 717 16.54 -13.12 35.17
CA LYS A 717 16.52 -11.94 36.04
C LYS A 717 15.17 -11.74 36.73
N ALA A 718 14.04 -11.96 36.05
CA ALA A 718 12.70 -11.85 36.62
C ALA A 718 12.42 -12.94 37.69
N LEU A 719 13.09 -14.09 37.59
CA LEU A 719 13.05 -15.15 38.58
C LEU A 719 13.97 -14.87 39.78
N LEU A 720 14.99 -14.02 39.65
CA LEU A 720 15.84 -13.61 40.77
C LEU A 720 15.01 -12.87 41.82
N GLY A 721 15.03 -13.36 43.06
CA GLY A 721 14.29 -12.78 44.18
C GLY A 721 12.89 -13.36 44.39
N LYS A 722 12.44 -14.33 43.58
CA LYS A 722 11.19 -15.06 43.81
C LYS A 722 11.48 -16.48 44.28
N THR A 723 10.79 -16.94 45.32
CA THR A 723 10.95 -18.32 45.80
C THR A 723 10.17 -19.29 44.92
N LYS A 724 10.67 -20.52 44.77
CA LYS A 724 9.96 -21.60 44.06
C LYS A 724 8.56 -21.80 44.65
N GLN A 725 8.39 -21.66 45.97
CA GLN A 725 7.09 -21.85 46.62
C GLN A 725 6.08 -20.76 46.25
N GLU A 726 6.48 -19.49 46.19
CA GLU A 726 5.62 -18.38 45.76
C GLU A 726 5.14 -18.56 44.32
N LEU A 727 6.04 -18.93 43.41
CA LEU A 727 5.72 -19.19 42.01
C LEU A 727 4.76 -20.38 41.87
N LYS A 728 4.98 -21.45 42.64
CA LYS A 728 4.08 -22.62 42.65
C LYS A 728 2.68 -22.31 43.18
N LEU A 729 2.58 -21.36 44.12
CA LEU A 729 1.31 -20.91 44.67
C LEU A 729 0.55 -20.06 43.65
N LEU A 730 1.26 -19.17 42.95
CA LEU A 730 0.69 -18.31 41.92
C LEU A 730 0.24 -19.13 40.70
N PHE A 731 1.11 -19.99 40.17
CA PHE A 731 0.88 -20.87 39.03
C PHE A 731 0.51 -22.29 39.51
N ASN A 732 -0.65 -22.41 40.15
CA ASN A 732 -1.11 -23.67 40.73
C ASN A 732 -1.84 -24.58 39.72
N TYR A 733 -1.56 -25.89 39.81
CA TYR A 733 -2.23 -26.94 39.03
C TYR A 733 -3.60 -27.33 39.60
N ARG A 734 -3.75 -27.31 40.93
CA ARG A 734 -4.92 -27.83 41.66
C ARG A 734 -5.38 -26.85 42.73
N LYS A 735 -6.64 -26.99 43.18
CA LYS A 735 -7.18 -26.26 44.34
C LYS A 735 -6.26 -26.49 45.54
N ASN A 736 -5.92 -25.40 46.23
CA ASN A 736 -5.09 -25.45 47.42
C ASN A 736 -5.98 -25.47 48.68
N LYS A 737 -5.73 -26.36 49.64
CA LYS A 737 -6.58 -26.55 50.84
C LYS A 737 -6.73 -25.27 51.70
N ALA A 738 -5.79 -24.33 51.61
CA ALA A 738 -5.81 -23.08 52.37
C ALA A 738 -6.51 -21.89 51.67
N HIS A 739 -6.75 -21.95 50.35
CA HIS A 739 -7.24 -20.80 49.55
C HIS A 739 -8.40 -21.14 48.58
N GLY A 740 -8.91 -22.37 48.61
CA GLY A 740 -10.21 -22.74 48.01
C GLY A 740 -10.30 -22.83 46.48
N ALA A 741 -9.42 -22.18 45.70
CA ALA A 741 -9.54 -22.12 44.22
C ALA A 741 -8.20 -22.21 43.47
N LYS A 742 -8.27 -22.53 42.16
CA LYS A 742 -7.16 -22.32 41.21
C LYS A 742 -6.98 -20.80 41.01
N THR A 743 -5.75 -20.31 40.90
CA THR A 743 -5.50 -18.88 40.67
C THR A 743 -5.83 -18.55 39.22
N SER A 744 -6.84 -17.73 38.95
CA SER A 744 -7.23 -17.35 37.57
C SER A 744 -6.15 -16.53 36.87
N LEU A 745 -6.14 -16.53 35.53
CA LEU A 745 -5.20 -15.71 34.75
C LEU A 745 -5.31 -14.22 35.10
N ARG A 746 -6.52 -13.71 35.30
CA ARG A 746 -6.76 -12.33 35.78
C ARG A 746 -6.03 -12.03 37.09
N LYS A 747 -6.11 -12.94 38.08
CA LYS A 747 -5.41 -12.78 39.36
C LYS A 747 -3.89 -12.86 39.22
N ILE A 748 -3.40 -13.71 38.32
CA ILE A 748 -1.96 -13.82 38.02
C ILE A 748 -1.44 -12.52 37.42
N LEU A 749 -2.08 -12.04 36.35
CA LEU A 749 -1.69 -10.83 35.63
C LEU A 749 -1.80 -9.57 36.51
N ALA A 750 -2.86 -9.45 37.32
CA ALA A 750 -3.00 -8.33 38.25
C ALA A 750 -1.93 -8.29 39.34
N LYS A 751 -1.38 -9.46 39.73
CA LYS A 751 -0.36 -9.54 40.79
C LYS A 751 1.08 -9.45 40.25
N GLU A 752 1.35 -10.08 39.11
CA GLU A 752 2.71 -10.30 38.59
C GLU A 752 2.76 -10.13 37.05
N PHE A 753 2.33 -8.98 36.56
CA PHE A 753 2.32 -8.66 35.11
C PHE A 753 3.72 -8.69 34.48
N ASP A 754 4.73 -8.14 35.17
CA ASP A 754 6.11 -8.10 34.67
C ASP A 754 6.72 -9.51 34.58
N LEU A 755 6.39 -10.39 35.53
CA LEU A 755 6.81 -11.78 35.45
C LEU A 755 6.13 -12.47 34.27
N PHE A 756 4.82 -12.29 34.10
CA PHE A 756 4.11 -12.88 32.96
C PHE A 756 4.71 -12.42 31.62
N THR A 757 4.92 -11.11 31.44
CA THR A 757 5.47 -10.55 30.21
C THR A 757 6.97 -10.82 30.03
N ALA A 758 7.69 -11.23 31.08
CA ALA A 758 9.03 -11.77 30.92
C ALA A 758 9.02 -13.12 30.19
N PHE A 759 8.06 -13.99 30.48
CA PHE A 759 7.88 -15.27 29.77
C PHE A 759 7.17 -15.09 28.43
N PHE A 760 6.16 -14.22 28.39
CA PHE A 760 5.28 -14.00 27.25
C PHE A 760 5.22 -12.51 26.91
N PRO A 761 6.28 -11.93 26.34
CA PRO A 761 6.31 -10.51 25.95
C PRO A 761 5.28 -10.18 24.86
N ILE A 762 4.77 -11.17 24.12
CA ILE A 762 3.67 -11.02 23.17
C ILE A 762 2.42 -11.70 23.71
N THR A 763 1.40 -10.91 24.00
CA THR A 763 0.06 -11.39 24.38
C THR A 763 -0.87 -11.26 23.18
N MET A 764 -1.55 -12.33 22.78
CA MET A 764 -2.46 -12.38 21.64
C MET A 764 -3.86 -12.78 22.12
N VAL A 765 -4.86 -11.93 21.92
CA VAL A 765 -6.21 -12.08 22.49
C VAL A 765 -7.30 -11.52 21.57
N ASN A 766 -8.54 -11.93 21.79
CA ASN A 766 -9.70 -11.18 21.29
C ASN A 766 -10.07 -10.04 22.28
N PRO A 767 -10.88 -9.04 21.86
CA PRO A 767 -11.19 -7.88 22.72
C PRO A 767 -11.86 -8.23 24.04
N VAL A 768 -12.77 -9.22 24.04
CA VAL A 768 -13.48 -9.65 25.25
C VAL A 768 -12.51 -10.29 26.25
N VAL A 769 -11.63 -11.16 25.77
CA VAL A 769 -10.60 -11.82 26.58
C VAL A 769 -9.63 -10.77 27.14
N CYS A 770 -9.20 -9.81 26.32
CA CYS A 770 -8.35 -8.68 26.73
C CYS A 770 -8.90 -8.02 28.01
N SER A 771 -10.14 -7.54 27.98
CA SER A 771 -10.81 -6.92 29.12
C SER A 771 -11.07 -7.89 30.29
N SER A 772 -11.20 -9.19 30.03
CA SER A 772 -11.47 -10.16 31.09
C SER A 772 -10.23 -10.46 31.96
N ILE A 773 -9.03 -10.45 31.37
CA ILE A 773 -7.79 -10.88 32.03
C ILE A 773 -6.83 -9.73 32.36
N LEU A 774 -6.82 -8.64 31.60
CA LEU A 774 -5.88 -7.52 31.79
C LEU A 774 -6.51 -6.42 32.64
N PRO A 775 -5.79 -5.85 33.62
CA PRO A 775 -6.25 -4.67 34.33
C PRO A 775 -6.45 -3.50 33.36
N MET A 776 -7.38 -2.61 33.66
CA MET A 776 -7.59 -1.39 32.90
C MET A 776 -6.59 -0.33 33.37
N GLN A 777 -5.37 -0.39 32.81
CA GLN A 777 -4.29 0.55 33.12
C GLN A 777 -3.74 1.13 31.81
N ALA A 778 -3.56 2.45 31.78
CA ALA A 778 -2.91 3.12 30.66
C ALA A 778 -1.46 2.65 30.50
N GLU A 779 -0.99 2.56 29.26
CA GLU A 779 0.42 2.27 28.94
C GLU A 779 0.97 0.93 29.47
N LEU A 780 0.08 -0.03 29.75
CA LEU A 780 0.44 -1.38 30.20
C LEU A 780 1.36 -2.11 29.21
N TYR A 781 1.18 -1.86 27.91
CA TYR A 781 1.99 -2.38 26.81
C TYR A 781 2.67 -1.24 26.04
N ASP A 782 3.87 -1.50 25.52
CA ASP A 782 4.61 -0.54 24.69
C ASP A 782 3.97 -0.44 23.29
N VAL A 783 3.48 -1.56 22.76
CA VAL A 783 2.80 -1.62 21.46
C VAL A 783 1.49 -2.40 21.58
N VAL A 784 0.39 -1.82 21.12
CA VAL A 784 -0.88 -2.52 20.89
C VAL A 784 -1.15 -2.55 19.39
N ILE A 785 -1.38 -3.74 18.86
CA ILE A 785 -1.64 -4.02 17.46
C ILE A 785 -3.05 -4.57 17.33
N PHE A 786 -3.84 -3.97 16.44
CA PHE A 786 -5.14 -4.47 16.02
C PHE A 786 -5.02 -5.04 14.62
N ASP A 787 -5.30 -6.33 14.44
CA ASP A 787 -5.33 -6.96 13.11
C ASP A 787 -6.78 -7.17 12.65
N GLU A 788 -7.01 -7.09 11.33
CA GLU A 788 -8.35 -7.08 10.73
C GLU A 788 -9.28 -6.01 11.36
N ALA A 789 -8.74 -4.83 11.67
CA ALA A 789 -9.44 -3.76 12.39
C ALA A 789 -10.66 -3.19 11.63
N SER A 790 -10.78 -3.45 10.33
CA SER A 790 -12.00 -3.14 9.57
C SER A 790 -13.20 -3.96 10.04
N GLN A 791 -12.98 -5.15 10.61
CA GLN A 791 -14.03 -6.01 11.18
C GLN A 791 -14.26 -5.79 12.68
N MET A 792 -13.41 -5.00 13.35
CA MET A 792 -13.53 -4.74 14.77
C MET A 792 -14.43 -3.53 15.02
N ARG A 793 -15.42 -3.68 15.91
CA ARG A 793 -16.29 -2.57 16.30
C ARG A 793 -15.56 -1.68 17.28
N LEU A 794 -15.71 -0.37 17.14
CA LEU A 794 -15.01 0.58 18.01
C LEU A 794 -15.30 0.31 19.50
N GLU A 795 -16.56 0.03 19.85
CA GLU A 795 -16.95 -0.21 21.25
C GLU A 795 -16.33 -1.49 21.86
N ASP A 796 -15.95 -2.48 21.04
CA ASP A 796 -15.28 -3.68 21.54
C ASP A 796 -13.78 -3.43 21.77
N ALA A 797 -13.14 -2.65 20.88
CA ALA A 797 -11.70 -2.51 20.84
C ALA A 797 -11.15 -1.32 21.65
N PHE A 798 -11.98 -0.32 21.95
CA PHE A 798 -11.53 0.96 22.51
C PHE A 798 -10.76 0.80 23.83
N ALA A 799 -11.27 0.00 24.77
CA ALA A 799 -10.61 -0.25 26.05
C ALA A 799 -9.24 -0.95 25.89
N ALA A 800 -9.11 -1.86 24.92
CA ALA A 800 -7.83 -2.48 24.62
C ALA A 800 -6.82 -1.48 24.04
N MET A 801 -7.28 -0.53 23.23
CA MET A 801 -6.42 0.47 22.57
C MET A 801 -5.76 1.42 23.57
N LEU A 802 -6.46 1.74 24.67
CA LEU A 802 -5.96 2.61 25.73
C LEU A 802 -4.83 1.99 26.57
N ARG A 803 -4.65 0.66 26.52
CA ARG A 803 -3.58 -0.05 27.24
C ARG A 803 -2.20 0.10 26.58
N GLY A 804 -2.12 0.77 25.42
CA GLY A 804 -0.91 0.86 24.59
C GLY A 804 -0.33 2.25 24.42
N LYS A 805 1.00 2.36 24.55
CA LYS A 805 1.74 3.58 24.18
C LYS A 805 1.70 3.81 22.67
N HIS A 806 2.16 2.83 21.88
CA HIS A 806 2.03 2.82 20.43
C HIS A 806 0.79 2.03 20.01
N LYS A 807 0.03 2.58 19.06
CA LYS A 807 -1.26 2.07 18.58
C LYS A 807 -1.13 1.82 17.09
N ILE A 808 -1.17 0.54 16.71
CA ILE A 808 -1.06 0.09 15.33
C ILE A 808 -2.37 -0.55 14.93
N ILE A 809 -3.00 -0.04 13.87
CA ILE A 809 -4.30 -0.49 13.39
C ILE A 809 -4.10 -1.02 11.97
N SER A 810 -4.12 -2.35 11.81
CA SER A 810 -3.95 -3.06 10.55
C SER A 810 -5.32 -3.48 10.02
N GLY A 811 -5.56 -3.18 8.74
CA GLY A 811 -6.81 -3.56 8.08
C GLY A 811 -6.89 -3.03 6.66
N ASP A 812 -8.09 -3.03 6.12
CA ASP A 812 -8.36 -2.53 4.78
C ASP A 812 -9.70 -1.80 4.71
N VAL A 813 -9.66 -0.51 4.40
CA VAL A 813 -10.85 0.35 4.31
C VAL A 813 -11.85 -0.09 3.24
N HIS A 814 -11.38 -0.78 2.19
CA HIS A 814 -12.20 -1.27 1.07
C HIS A 814 -12.72 -2.70 1.27
N GLN A 815 -12.43 -3.32 2.42
CA GLN A 815 -13.02 -4.58 2.85
C GLN A 815 -14.17 -4.38 3.84
N MET A 816 -14.88 -5.47 4.11
CA MET A 816 -16.13 -5.48 4.85
C MET A 816 -16.00 -4.89 6.27
N PRO A 817 -16.93 -3.99 6.66
CA PRO A 817 -17.06 -3.52 8.03
C PRO A 817 -17.62 -4.62 8.95
N PRO A 818 -17.66 -4.40 10.28
CA PRO A 818 -18.26 -5.36 11.21
C PRO A 818 -19.75 -5.55 10.89
N SER A 819 -20.24 -6.78 10.98
CA SER A 819 -21.65 -7.08 10.69
C SER A 819 -22.53 -6.85 11.92
N SER A 820 -23.48 -5.91 11.84
CA SER A 820 -24.55 -5.74 12.86
C SER A 820 -25.76 -6.67 12.63
N TYR A 821 -25.67 -7.54 11.62
CA TYR A 821 -26.78 -8.30 11.03
C TYR A 821 -27.44 -9.33 11.96
N PHE A 822 -26.73 -9.93 12.90
CA PHE A 822 -27.34 -10.88 13.85
C PHE A 822 -28.26 -10.21 14.89
N SER A 823 -28.28 -8.88 14.96
CA SER A 823 -29.24 -8.13 15.78
C SER A 823 -30.62 -7.97 15.11
N LYS A 824 -30.74 -8.23 13.80
CA LYS A 824 -31.99 -8.17 13.01
C LYS A 824 -32.75 -9.51 12.99
N GLY A 825 -32.75 -10.22 14.11
CA GLY A 825 -33.63 -11.38 14.33
C GLY A 825 -35.05 -10.94 14.69
N GLY A 826 -35.79 -10.37 13.73
CA GLY A 826 -37.19 -9.99 13.91
C GLY A 826 -37.66 -8.93 12.92
N ASP A 827 -38.86 -9.14 12.38
CA ASP A 827 -39.56 -8.38 11.34
C ASP A 827 -39.99 -6.97 11.79
N VAL A 828 -39.04 -6.13 12.21
CA VAL A 828 -39.26 -4.71 12.47
C VAL A 828 -38.22 -3.92 11.68
N LEU A 829 -38.69 -3.34 10.57
CA LEU A 829 -38.05 -2.22 9.88
C LEU A 829 -37.99 -1.04 10.87
N LEU A 830 -36.85 -0.87 11.55
CA LEU A 830 -36.47 0.41 12.12
C LEU A 830 -35.38 1.01 11.24
N GLU A 831 -35.48 2.32 11.03
CA GLU A 831 -34.70 3.17 10.14
C GLU A 831 -33.19 3.06 10.38
N ASP A 832 -32.43 3.32 9.32
CA ASP A 832 -31.01 3.05 9.08
C ASP A 832 -30.01 3.88 9.93
N ASP A 833 -30.13 3.88 11.26
CA ASP A 833 -29.20 4.57 12.17
C ASP A 833 -28.10 3.64 12.76
N ASP A 834 -27.67 2.62 11.99
CA ASP A 834 -26.76 1.56 12.48
C ASP A 834 -25.33 1.69 11.91
N ASP A 835 -24.78 2.90 11.90
CA ASP A 835 -23.34 3.12 11.72
C ASP A 835 -22.59 2.80 13.02
N SER A 836 -22.39 1.50 13.24
CA SER A 836 -21.27 1.05 14.08
C SER A 836 -19.97 1.28 13.31
N ASP A 837 -19.28 2.37 13.66
CA ASP A 837 -17.95 2.66 13.11
C ASP A 837 -16.98 1.52 13.47
N SER A 838 -16.27 1.02 12.45
CA SER A 838 -15.14 0.12 12.69
C SER A 838 -14.00 0.88 13.38
N LEU A 839 -13.15 0.16 14.11
CA LEU A 839 -11.93 0.75 14.68
C LEU A 839 -11.06 1.42 13.59
N LEU A 840 -10.99 0.82 12.40
CA LEU A 840 -10.25 1.38 11.27
C LEU A 840 -10.88 2.68 10.75
N THR A 841 -12.21 2.76 10.67
CA THR A 841 -12.94 3.98 10.28
C THR A 841 -12.68 5.10 11.28
N PHE A 842 -12.78 4.79 12.58
CA PHE A 842 -12.47 5.73 13.65
C PHE A 842 -11.04 6.25 13.56
N ALA A 843 -10.07 5.35 13.36
CA ALA A 843 -8.67 5.71 13.21
C ALA A 843 -8.43 6.60 12.00
N LYS A 844 -9.06 6.30 10.85
CA LYS A 844 -8.99 7.09 9.62
C LYS A 844 -9.46 8.53 9.83
N ASN A 845 -10.51 8.71 10.64
CA ASN A 845 -11.08 10.02 10.98
C ASN A 845 -10.36 10.70 12.16
N SER A 846 -9.28 10.09 12.67
CA SER A 846 -8.46 10.57 13.78
C SER A 846 -7.03 10.91 13.31
N ALA A 847 -6.18 11.42 14.21
CA ALA A 847 -4.79 11.77 13.91
C ALA A 847 -3.83 10.56 13.79
N PHE A 848 -4.23 9.50 13.09
CA PHE A 848 -3.36 8.36 12.77
C PHE A 848 -2.65 8.58 11.43
N LYS A 849 -1.36 8.22 11.36
CA LYS A 849 -0.60 8.25 10.11
C LYS A 849 -0.90 7.00 9.28
N PHE A 850 -1.26 7.17 8.02
CA PHE A 850 -1.39 6.06 7.07
C PHE A 850 -0.02 5.58 6.58
N SER A 851 0.17 4.27 6.58
CA SER A 851 1.21 3.56 5.86
C SER A 851 0.54 2.50 4.99
N TYR A 852 0.90 2.46 3.72
CA TYR A 852 0.28 1.57 2.74
C TYR A 852 1.20 0.40 2.42
N LEU A 853 0.63 -0.80 2.24
CA LEU A 853 1.34 -1.94 1.66
C LEU A 853 1.11 -1.93 0.14
N ASP A 854 2.20 -1.95 -0.63
CA ASP A 854 2.18 -1.70 -2.08
C ASP A 854 2.17 -2.98 -2.92
N PHE A 855 2.79 -4.06 -2.45
CA PHE A 855 3.02 -5.27 -3.27
C PHE A 855 1.95 -6.32 -3.03
N HIS A 856 1.45 -6.96 -4.10
CA HIS A 856 0.42 -8.00 -4.01
C HIS A 856 0.96 -9.39 -4.35
N TYR A 857 1.05 -10.27 -3.35
CA TYR A 857 1.67 -11.60 -3.43
C TYR A 857 0.69 -12.77 -3.52
N ARG A 858 -0.61 -12.55 -3.26
CA ARG A 858 -1.59 -13.66 -3.22
C ARG A 858 -1.88 -14.25 -4.60
N SER A 859 -2.09 -13.37 -5.58
CA SER A 859 -2.49 -13.78 -6.92
C SER A 859 -1.27 -14.21 -7.71
N GLN A 860 -1.30 -15.43 -8.26
CA GLN A 860 -0.26 -15.96 -9.13
C GLN A 860 -0.34 -15.40 -10.55
N HIS A 861 -1.40 -14.65 -10.86
CA HIS A 861 -1.58 -13.95 -12.13
C HIS A 861 -2.11 -12.52 -11.91
N PRO A 862 -1.54 -11.48 -12.58
CA PRO A 862 -1.96 -10.09 -12.44
C PRO A 862 -3.47 -9.83 -12.64
N HIS A 863 -4.09 -10.46 -13.65
CA HIS A 863 -5.51 -10.27 -13.95
C HIS A 863 -6.46 -10.57 -12.77
N LEU A 864 -6.05 -11.38 -11.79
CA LEU A 864 -6.88 -11.65 -10.62
C LEU A 864 -7.03 -10.42 -9.70
N ILE A 865 -6.06 -9.51 -9.70
CA ILE A 865 -6.04 -8.33 -8.83
C ILE A 865 -6.24 -7.02 -9.58
N ASP A 866 -5.92 -6.94 -10.88
CA ASP A 866 -5.97 -5.70 -11.67
C ASP A 866 -7.31 -4.96 -11.56
N PHE A 867 -8.44 -5.69 -11.62
CA PHE A 867 -9.77 -5.09 -11.48
C PHE A 867 -9.92 -4.36 -10.13
N SER A 868 -9.61 -5.06 -9.04
CA SER A 868 -9.72 -4.50 -7.68
C SER A 868 -8.71 -3.37 -7.47
N ASN A 869 -7.51 -3.50 -8.02
CA ASN A 869 -6.47 -2.47 -8.01
C ASN A 869 -6.93 -1.17 -8.68
N ALA A 870 -7.48 -1.27 -9.89
CA ALA A 870 -8.01 -0.11 -10.62
C ALA A 870 -9.24 0.49 -9.94
N ALA A 871 -10.19 -0.34 -9.50
CA ALA A 871 -11.47 0.12 -8.95
C ALA A 871 -11.35 0.79 -7.57
N PHE A 872 -10.50 0.25 -6.69
CA PHE A 872 -10.53 0.60 -5.26
C PHE A 872 -9.21 1.20 -4.75
N TYR A 873 -8.07 0.83 -5.33
CA TYR A 873 -6.74 1.21 -4.82
C TYR A 873 -5.96 2.16 -5.75
N GLY A 874 -6.64 2.78 -6.72
CA GLY A 874 -6.04 3.80 -7.61
C GLY A 874 -4.89 3.28 -8.48
N ALA A 875 -4.87 1.97 -8.78
CA ALA A 875 -3.77 1.28 -9.45
C ALA A 875 -2.41 1.38 -8.72
N ARG A 876 -2.41 1.62 -7.40
CA ARG A 876 -1.19 1.69 -6.58
C ARG A 876 -0.55 0.32 -6.36
N LEU A 877 -1.35 -0.75 -6.29
CA LEU A 877 -0.80 -2.08 -5.97
C LEU A 877 0.08 -2.60 -7.10
N ILE A 878 1.18 -3.24 -6.74
CA ILE A 878 2.15 -3.83 -7.65
C ILE A 878 1.88 -5.35 -7.68
N PRO A 879 1.17 -5.86 -8.71
CA PRO A 879 0.95 -7.30 -8.85
C PRO A 879 2.25 -8.04 -9.16
N MET A 880 2.41 -9.22 -8.58
CA MET A 880 3.51 -10.11 -8.96
C MET A 880 3.30 -10.65 -10.39
N PRO A 881 4.37 -10.79 -11.17
CA PRO A 881 4.31 -11.47 -12.47
C PRO A 881 3.88 -12.94 -12.35
N ASN A 882 3.25 -13.46 -13.39
CA ASN A 882 2.90 -14.87 -13.51
C ASN A 882 4.09 -15.70 -13.98
N VAL A 883 4.22 -16.90 -13.43
CA VAL A 883 5.28 -17.86 -13.81
C VAL A 883 4.87 -18.68 -15.04
N GLU A 884 3.59 -19.02 -15.13
CA GLU A 884 3.03 -19.85 -16.21
C GLU A 884 2.03 -19.05 -17.04
N ASN A 885 1.91 -19.38 -18.32
CA ASN A 885 0.93 -18.76 -19.22
C ASN A 885 -0.38 -19.57 -19.21
N TYR A 886 -1.41 -19.04 -18.57
CA TYR A 886 -2.73 -19.67 -18.44
C TYR A 886 -3.82 -18.60 -18.35
N SER A 887 -5.10 -18.99 -18.50
CA SER A 887 -6.22 -18.06 -18.34
C SER A 887 -6.71 -18.06 -16.88
N PRO A 888 -6.47 -16.98 -16.10
CA PRO A 888 -6.79 -16.98 -14.67
C PRO A 888 -8.26 -16.69 -14.37
N ILE A 889 -9.02 -16.17 -15.34
CA ILE A 889 -10.44 -15.83 -15.17
C ILE A 889 -11.22 -16.38 -16.35
N THR A 890 -12.17 -17.27 -16.07
CA THR A 890 -13.08 -17.84 -17.07
C THR A 890 -14.51 -17.49 -16.73
N LEU A 891 -15.27 -16.98 -17.70
CA LEU A 891 -16.68 -16.67 -17.53
C LEU A 891 -17.54 -17.75 -18.22
N HIS A 892 -18.41 -18.37 -17.43
CA HIS A 892 -19.41 -19.34 -17.87
C HIS A 892 -20.78 -18.66 -17.94
N GLN A 893 -21.23 -18.34 -19.16
CA GLN A 893 -22.57 -17.80 -19.39
C GLN A 893 -23.59 -18.95 -19.38
N VAL A 894 -24.35 -19.07 -18.29
CA VAL A 894 -25.29 -20.19 -18.07
C VAL A 894 -26.68 -19.88 -18.61
N ASP A 895 -27.10 -18.61 -18.56
CA ASP A 895 -28.44 -18.15 -18.95
C ASP A 895 -29.59 -18.93 -18.26
N GLY A 896 -29.35 -19.30 -17.00
CA GLY A 896 -30.25 -20.09 -16.17
C GLY A 896 -31.47 -19.32 -15.65
N ASN A 897 -32.50 -20.07 -15.24
CA ASN A 897 -33.75 -19.50 -14.74
C ASN A 897 -33.69 -19.14 -13.25
N TYR A 898 -33.84 -17.85 -12.95
CA TYR A 898 -33.86 -17.35 -11.57
C TYR A 898 -35.24 -17.54 -10.91
N LYS A 899 -35.28 -18.33 -9.83
CA LYS A 899 -36.51 -18.65 -9.09
C LYS A 899 -36.23 -18.81 -7.60
N ASP A 900 -37.15 -18.35 -6.74
CA ASP A 900 -37.08 -18.53 -5.29
C ASP A 900 -35.75 -18.06 -4.67
N ARG A 901 -35.22 -16.94 -5.20
CA ARG A 901 -33.92 -16.35 -4.83
C ARG A 901 -32.70 -17.24 -5.14
N SER A 902 -32.83 -18.19 -6.04
CA SER A 902 -31.79 -19.14 -6.44
C SER A 902 -31.77 -19.37 -7.95
N ASN A 903 -30.73 -20.02 -8.44
CA ASN A 903 -30.55 -20.44 -9.82
C ASN A 903 -29.97 -21.85 -9.85
N ALA A 904 -30.85 -22.82 -10.07
CA ALA A 904 -30.51 -24.25 -10.08
C ALA A 904 -29.64 -24.65 -11.27
N ASP A 905 -29.71 -23.92 -12.38
CA ASP A 905 -28.91 -24.18 -13.57
C ASP A 905 -27.44 -23.79 -13.32
N GLU A 906 -27.19 -22.64 -12.68
CA GLU A 906 -25.84 -22.26 -12.21
C GLU A 906 -25.29 -23.28 -11.21
N ALA A 907 -26.12 -23.76 -10.29
CA ALA A 907 -25.70 -24.77 -9.31
C ALA A 907 -25.31 -26.10 -9.98
N SER A 908 -26.03 -26.50 -11.04
CA SER A 908 -25.71 -27.70 -11.83
C SER A 908 -24.38 -27.55 -12.57
N HIS A 909 -24.10 -26.40 -13.17
CA HIS A 909 -22.82 -26.17 -13.88
C HIS A 909 -21.63 -26.15 -12.92
N ILE A 910 -21.81 -25.61 -11.71
CA ILE A 910 -20.77 -25.68 -10.66
C ILE A 910 -20.50 -27.13 -10.26
N LEU A 911 -21.54 -27.95 -10.07
CA LEU A 911 -21.38 -29.37 -9.78
C LEU A 911 -20.61 -30.09 -10.90
N GLU A 912 -20.95 -29.83 -12.15
CA GLU A 912 -20.26 -30.43 -13.30
C GLU A 912 -18.78 -30.01 -13.35
N TYR A 913 -18.45 -28.74 -13.09
CA TYR A 913 -17.07 -28.31 -12.97
C TYR A 913 -16.32 -29.02 -11.83
N ILE A 914 -16.95 -29.20 -10.67
CA ILE A 914 -16.34 -29.93 -9.55
C ILE A 914 -16.08 -31.40 -9.94
N LYS A 915 -16.96 -32.01 -10.74
CA LYS A 915 -16.77 -33.37 -11.27
C LYS A 915 -15.54 -33.45 -12.19
N THR A 916 -15.27 -32.43 -13.00
CA THR A 916 -14.13 -32.41 -13.93
C THR A 916 -12.78 -32.11 -13.29
N LEU A 917 -12.71 -31.69 -12.01
CA LEU A 917 -11.43 -31.45 -11.34
C LEU A 917 -10.52 -32.69 -11.37
N GLU A 918 -9.27 -32.53 -11.79
CA GLU A 918 -8.27 -33.60 -11.86
C GLU A 918 -7.26 -33.50 -10.71
N GLU A 919 -6.64 -34.63 -10.36
CA GLU A 919 -5.54 -34.67 -9.40
C GLU A 919 -4.24 -34.26 -10.08
N ASP A 920 -3.36 -33.57 -9.35
CA ASP A 920 -1.99 -33.32 -9.82
C ASP A 920 -1.17 -34.62 -9.87
N PHE A 921 0.07 -34.54 -10.38
CA PHE A 921 0.98 -35.70 -10.46
C PHE A 921 1.32 -36.35 -9.10
N ARG A 922 0.99 -35.69 -7.98
CA ARG A 922 1.16 -36.17 -6.61
C ARG A 922 -0.13 -36.73 -6.02
N GLY A 923 -1.23 -36.75 -6.77
CA GLY A 923 -2.54 -37.22 -6.33
C GLY A 923 -3.32 -36.22 -5.48
N ASN A 924 -2.95 -34.94 -5.49
CA ASN A 924 -3.65 -33.89 -4.72
C ASN A 924 -4.55 -33.06 -5.63
N TYR A 925 -5.71 -32.66 -5.12
CA TYR A 925 -6.56 -31.69 -5.80
C TYR A 925 -6.10 -30.26 -5.47
N PRO A 926 -6.32 -29.29 -6.39
CA PRO A 926 -6.22 -27.88 -6.03
C PRO A 926 -7.25 -27.54 -4.94
N SER A 927 -6.94 -26.59 -4.07
CA SER A 927 -7.90 -26.15 -3.07
C SER A 927 -9.04 -25.36 -3.75
N VAL A 928 -10.29 -25.69 -3.44
CA VAL A 928 -11.48 -25.11 -4.12
C VAL A 928 -12.44 -24.47 -3.14
N GLY A 929 -12.97 -23.30 -3.48
CA GLY A 929 -14.03 -22.62 -2.73
C GLY A 929 -15.15 -22.16 -3.64
N VAL A 930 -16.40 -22.27 -3.19
CA VAL A 930 -17.58 -21.79 -3.90
C VAL A 930 -18.13 -20.56 -3.19
N ALA A 931 -18.30 -19.48 -3.94
CA ALA A 931 -18.81 -18.21 -3.48
C ALA A 931 -20.18 -17.93 -4.11
N THR A 932 -21.16 -17.53 -3.29
CA THR A 932 -22.51 -17.20 -3.76
C THR A 932 -22.96 -15.82 -3.30
N PHE A 933 -23.84 -15.17 -4.06
CA PHE A 933 -24.36 -13.85 -3.69
C PHE A 933 -25.43 -13.90 -2.60
N ASN A 934 -26.07 -15.05 -2.37
CA ASN A 934 -26.99 -15.22 -1.26
C ASN A 934 -26.92 -16.65 -0.67
N MET A 935 -27.63 -16.84 0.44
CA MET A 935 -27.61 -18.09 1.18
C MET A 935 -28.51 -19.16 0.56
N GLU A 936 -29.60 -18.74 -0.10
CA GLU A 936 -30.50 -19.63 -0.81
C GLU A 936 -29.75 -20.38 -1.91
N GLN A 937 -28.93 -19.68 -2.71
CA GLN A 937 -28.08 -20.29 -3.72
C GLN A 937 -27.04 -21.23 -3.12
N ARG A 938 -26.37 -20.82 -2.03
CA ARG A 938 -25.42 -21.68 -1.30
C ARG A 938 -26.07 -23.01 -0.92
N ASN A 939 -27.30 -22.97 -0.43
CA ASN A 939 -28.03 -24.16 -0.01
C ASN A 939 -28.39 -25.05 -1.20
N VAL A 940 -28.83 -24.47 -2.33
CA VAL A 940 -29.12 -25.24 -3.56
C VAL A 940 -27.88 -25.96 -4.08
N ILE A 941 -26.72 -25.31 -4.09
CA ILE A 941 -25.45 -25.94 -4.50
C ILE A 941 -25.09 -27.09 -3.55
N TRP A 942 -25.22 -26.89 -2.23
CA TRP A 942 -25.02 -27.96 -1.26
C TRP A 942 -25.96 -29.14 -1.52
N ASP A 943 -27.24 -28.88 -1.78
CA ASP A 943 -28.22 -29.94 -2.01
C ASP A 943 -27.92 -30.73 -3.29
N HIS A 944 -27.41 -30.09 -4.35
CA HIS A 944 -26.93 -30.77 -5.55
C HIS A 944 -25.73 -31.67 -5.25
N ILE A 945 -24.75 -31.17 -4.50
CA ILE A 945 -23.56 -31.95 -4.10
C ILE A 945 -23.96 -33.15 -3.23
N TYR A 946 -24.85 -32.97 -2.25
CA TYR A 946 -25.28 -34.05 -1.38
C TYR A 946 -26.01 -35.15 -2.16
N LYS A 947 -26.93 -34.78 -3.06
CA LYS A 947 -27.62 -35.73 -3.94
C LYS A 947 -26.64 -36.52 -4.82
N GLU A 948 -25.62 -35.86 -5.36
CA GLU A 948 -24.59 -36.54 -6.14
C GLU A 948 -23.72 -37.48 -5.29
N CYS A 949 -23.39 -37.09 -4.05
CA CYS A 949 -22.66 -37.96 -3.11
C CYS A 949 -23.47 -39.22 -2.74
N GLU A 950 -24.79 -39.12 -2.65
CA GLU A 950 -25.68 -40.26 -2.41
C GLU A 950 -25.74 -41.20 -3.62
N TYR A 951 -25.72 -40.64 -4.83
CA TYR A 951 -25.79 -41.39 -6.08
C TYR A 951 -24.45 -42.04 -6.47
N SER A 952 -23.32 -41.35 -6.24
CA SER A 952 -21.99 -41.75 -6.71
C SER A 952 -20.98 -41.87 -5.56
N ALA A 953 -20.60 -43.12 -5.23
CA ALA A 953 -19.58 -43.41 -4.23
C ALA A 953 -18.21 -42.82 -4.58
N LEU A 954 -17.86 -42.76 -5.88
CA LEU A 954 -16.60 -42.17 -6.35
C LEU A 954 -16.58 -40.66 -6.11
N PHE A 955 -17.69 -39.97 -6.41
CA PHE A 955 -17.81 -38.54 -6.15
C PHE A 955 -17.81 -38.24 -4.65
N ASN A 956 -18.48 -39.05 -3.83
CA ASN A 956 -18.45 -38.89 -2.37
C ASN A 956 -17.01 -38.97 -1.83
N LYS A 957 -16.21 -39.93 -2.29
CA LYS A 957 -14.79 -40.04 -1.90
C LYS A 957 -13.96 -38.82 -2.34
N LYS A 958 -14.23 -38.29 -3.54
CA LYS A 958 -13.62 -37.04 -4.03
C LYS A 958 -13.98 -35.86 -3.14
N MET A 959 -15.25 -35.70 -2.80
CA MET A 959 -15.72 -34.62 -1.92
C MET A 959 -15.16 -34.71 -0.50
N GLN A 960 -14.98 -35.91 0.05
CA GLN A 960 -14.33 -36.09 1.35
C GLN A 960 -12.87 -35.58 1.33
N ARG A 961 -12.13 -35.87 0.26
CA ARG A 961 -10.76 -35.35 0.08
C ARG A 961 -10.75 -33.83 -0.05
N LEU A 962 -11.56 -33.28 -0.96
CA LEU A 962 -11.68 -31.83 -1.14
C LEU A 962 -12.06 -31.12 0.17
N THR A 963 -12.96 -31.70 0.96
CA THR A 963 -13.36 -31.14 2.28
C THR A 963 -12.22 -31.19 3.28
N THR A 964 -11.41 -32.26 3.27
CA THR A 964 -10.20 -32.36 4.09
C THR A 964 -9.17 -31.29 3.71
N ASP A 965 -9.08 -30.98 2.42
CA ASP A 965 -8.23 -29.91 1.87
C ASP A 965 -8.88 -28.51 1.97
N GLY A 966 -9.98 -28.40 2.73
CA GLY A 966 -10.62 -27.13 3.06
C GLY A 966 -11.69 -26.66 2.07
N PHE A 967 -12.34 -27.52 1.30
CA PHE A 967 -13.46 -27.12 0.45
C PHE A 967 -14.56 -26.39 1.24
N PHE A 968 -15.10 -25.31 0.69
CA PHE A 968 -16.22 -24.59 1.29
C PHE A 968 -17.22 -24.09 0.25
N ILE A 969 -18.44 -23.82 0.71
CA ILE A 969 -19.45 -23.07 -0.04
C ILE A 969 -20.01 -22.00 0.90
N LYS A 970 -19.71 -20.73 0.62
CA LYS A 970 -20.06 -19.60 1.49
C LYS A 970 -20.70 -18.48 0.67
N ASN A 971 -21.60 -17.73 1.31
CA ASN A 971 -22.17 -16.51 0.73
C ASN A 971 -21.23 -15.31 0.96
N LEU A 972 -21.45 -14.20 0.23
CA LEU A 972 -20.67 -12.95 0.31
C LEU A 972 -20.29 -12.52 1.74
N GLU A 973 -21.21 -12.65 2.70
CA GLU A 973 -21.03 -12.18 4.07
C GLU A 973 -20.05 -13.04 4.89
N ASN A 974 -19.86 -14.31 4.52
CA ASN A 974 -19.14 -15.29 5.34
C ASN A 974 -17.79 -15.73 4.75
N ILE A 975 -17.47 -15.34 3.51
CA ILE A 975 -16.27 -15.77 2.79
C ILE A 975 -14.99 -15.01 3.20
N GLN A 976 -15.10 -14.02 4.08
CA GLN A 976 -13.97 -13.16 4.40
C GLN A 976 -12.87 -13.89 5.18
N GLY A 977 -11.64 -13.74 4.69
CA GLY A 977 -10.45 -14.40 5.25
C GLY A 977 -10.14 -15.73 4.59
N ASP A 978 -11.11 -16.35 3.92
CA ASP A 978 -10.87 -17.56 3.13
C ASP A 978 -10.15 -17.22 1.81
N GLU A 979 -9.33 -18.13 1.33
CA GLU A 979 -8.64 -18.04 0.04
C GLU A 979 -8.38 -19.45 -0.49
N ARG A 980 -8.53 -19.65 -1.80
CA ARG A 980 -8.35 -20.97 -2.44
C ARG A 980 -7.62 -20.81 -3.75
N ASP A 981 -7.03 -21.90 -4.23
CA ASP A 981 -6.39 -21.93 -5.55
C ASP A 981 -7.43 -21.60 -6.62
N ILE A 982 -8.61 -22.23 -6.52
CA ILE A 982 -9.73 -22.04 -7.42
C ILE A 982 -10.94 -21.50 -6.65
N ILE A 983 -11.52 -20.39 -7.13
CA ILE A 983 -12.80 -19.88 -6.63
C ILE A 983 -13.86 -20.00 -7.73
N LEU A 984 -14.98 -20.64 -7.38
CA LEU A 984 -16.16 -20.75 -8.23
C LEU A 984 -17.20 -19.73 -7.74
N LEU A 985 -17.48 -18.71 -8.54
CA LEU A 985 -18.45 -17.67 -8.21
C LEU A 985 -19.77 -17.92 -8.93
N SER A 986 -20.87 -18.13 -8.19
CA SER A 986 -22.24 -18.06 -8.72
C SER A 986 -22.82 -16.67 -8.49
N THR A 987 -23.13 -15.96 -9.58
CA THR A 987 -23.77 -14.64 -9.48
C THR A 987 -25.25 -14.73 -9.10
N THR A 988 -25.85 -15.93 -9.15
CA THR A 988 -27.21 -16.26 -8.70
C THR A 988 -28.34 -15.64 -9.52
N PHE A 989 -28.18 -14.40 -10.00
CA PHE A 989 -29.26 -13.65 -10.63
C PHE A 989 -29.34 -13.91 -12.15
N GLY A 990 -30.57 -14.03 -12.65
CA GLY A 990 -30.87 -14.27 -14.06
C GLY A 990 -32.30 -13.88 -14.41
N LYS A 991 -32.70 -14.12 -15.67
CA LYS A 991 -34.09 -13.93 -16.10
C LYS A 991 -34.99 -14.94 -15.39
N ASN A 992 -36.18 -14.52 -14.98
CA ASN A 992 -37.19 -15.44 -14.48
C ASN A 992 -37.89 -16.17 -15.64
N LYS A 993 -38.87 -17.04 -15.33
CA LYS A 993 -39.62 -17.81 -16.35
C LYS A 993 -40.37 -16.93 -17.34
N GLU A 994 -40.74 -15.71 -16.95
CA GLU A 994 -41.39 -14.72 -17.82
C GLU A 994 -40.39 -13.89 -18.65
N GLY A 995 -39.08 -14.19 -18.57
CA GLY A 995 -38.02 -13.49 -19.31
C GLY A 995 -37.58 -12.15 -18.69
N VAL A 996 -38.09 -11.81 -17.51
CA VAL A 996 -37.83 -10.54 -16.83
C VAL A 996 -36.61 -10.64 -15.93
N PHE A 997 -35.67 -9.70 -16.08
CA PHE A 997 -34.49 -9.57 -15.21
C PHE A 997 -34.71 -8.48 -14.15
N ARG A 998 -34.89 -8.86 -12.88
CA ARG A 998 -35.10 -7.92 -11.77
C ARG A 998 -33.77 -7.58 -11.08
N GLN A 999 -33.44 -6.29 -10.99
CA GLN A 999 -32.18 -5.79 -10.41
C GLN A 999 -32.23 -5.65 -8.88
N LEU A 1000 -32.68 -6.69 -8.18
CA LEU A 1000 -32.79 -6.73 -6.73
C LEU A 1000 -31.64 -7.55 -6.11
N PHE A 1001 -30.43 -6.97 -6.11
CA PHE A 1001 -29.20 -7.67 -5.70
C PHE A 1001 -28.92 -7.63 -4.19
N GLY A 1002 -29.94 -7.31 -3.38
CA GLY A 1002 -29.80 -7.25 -1.92
C GLY A 1002 -28.75 -6.23 -1.48
N GLN A 1003 -27.81 -6.65 -0.63
CA GLN A 1003 -26.76 -5.78 -0.07
C GLN A 1003 -25.81 -5.20 -1.12
N LEU A 1004 -25.67 -5.85 -2.29
CA LEU A 1004 -24.84 -5.33 -3.37
C LEU A 1004 -25.37 -4.01 -3.95
N ASN A 1005 -26.67 -3.73 -3.78
CA ASN A 1005 -27.26 -2.45 -4.19
C ASN A 1005 -26.99 -1.32 -3.17
N ASN A 1006 -26.43 -1.61 -2.00
CA ASN A 1006 -26.06 -0.58 -1.04
C ASN A 1006 -24.92 0.27 -1.61
N VAL A 1007 -25.17 1.57 -1.77
CA VAL A 1007 -24.24 2.50 -2.43
C VAL A 1007 -22.96 2.68 -1.63
N GLU A 1008 -23.01 2.61 -0.29
CA GLU A 1008 -21.86 2.86 0.59
C GLU A 1008 -21.05 1.61 0.92
N LYS A 1009 -21.70 0.44 1.04
CA LYS A 1009 -21.07 -0.79 1.55
C LYS A 1009 -21.09 -1.94 0.53
N GLY A 1010 -21.91 -1.87 -0.52
CA GLY A 1010 -22.12 -2.96 -1.47
C GLY A 1010 -20.88 -3.34 -2.28
N TYR A 1011 -20.05 -2.36 -2.66
CA TYR A 1011 -18.81 -2.62 -3.42
C TYR A 1011 -17.78 -3.42 -2.61
N LYS A 1012 -17.77 -3.27 -1.27
CA LYS A 1012 -16.84 -3.96 -0.37
C LYS A 1012 -17.06 -5.46 -0.38
N LEU A 1013 -18.32 -5.91 -0.47
CA LEU A 1013 -18.68 -7.32 -0.61
C LEU A 1013 -18.11 -7.92 -1.90
N LEU A 1014 -18.23 -7.19 -3.02
CA LEU A 1014 -17.68 -7.63 -4.31
C LEU A 1014 -16.15 -7.67 -4.27
N ASN A 1015 -15.51 -6.61 -3.76
CA ASN A 1015 -14.05 -6.54 -3.60
C ASN A 1015 -13.51 -7.73 -2.79
N VAL A 1016 -14.22 -8.12 -1.72
CA VAL A 1016 -13.88 -9.31 -0.94
C VAL A 1016 -13.91 -10.56 -1.82
N ILE A 1017 -14.98 -10.85 -2.56
CA ILE A 1017 -15.08 -12.09 -3.37
C ILE A 1017 -14.01 -12.17 -4.46
N VAL A 1018 -13.83 -11.10 -5.23
CA VAL A 1018 -12.99 -11.13 -6.43
C VAL A 1018 -11.49 -11.26 -6.09
N THR A 1019 -11.12 -11.06 -4.83
CA THR A 1019 -9.74 -11.15 -4.32
C THR A 1019 -9.44 -12.45 -3.54
N ARG A 1020 -10.32 -13.46 -3.62
CA ARG A 1020 -10.16 -14.76 -2.91
C ARG A 1020 -9.38 -15.83 -3.68
N ALA A 1021 -9.29 -15.71 -5.01
CA ALA A 1021 -8.59 -16.68 -5.85
C ALA A 1021 -7.08 -16.44 -5.85
N LYS A 1022 -6.31 -17.52 -5.69
CA LYS A 1022 -4.84 -17.50 -5.86
C LYS A 1022 -4.42 -17.80 -7.29
N LYS A 1023 -5.06 -18.79 -7.94
CA LYS A 1023 -4.74 -19.24 -9.29
C LYS A 1023 -5.83 -18.91 -10.30
N GLU A 1024 -7.06 -19.36 -10.04
CA GLU A 1024 -8.15 -19.31 -11.01
C GLU A 1024 -9.48 -18.86 -10.39
N MET A 1025 -10.24 -18.11 -11.19
CA MET A 1025 -11.60 -17.68 -10.89
C MET A 1025 -12.54 -18.11 -12.02
N HIS A 1026 -13.56 -18.90 -11.68
CA HIS A 1026 -14.62 -19.26 -12.61
C HIS A 1026 -15.92 -18.54 -12.22
N VAL A 1027 -16.42 -17.69 -13.11
CA VAL A 1027 -17.63 -16.90 -12.89
C VAL A 1027 -18.79 -17.56 -13.63
N PHE A 1028 -19.69 -18.21 -12.91
CA PHE A 1028 -20.95 -18.76 -13.42
C PHE A 1028 -22.04 -17.70 -13.29
N THR A 1029 -22.59 -17.28 -14.41
CA THR A 1029 -23.53 -16.16 -14.43
C THR A 1029 -24.66 -16.35 -15.40
N SER A 1030 -25.85 -15.92 -14.96
CA SER A 1030 -27.05 -15.81 -15.81
C SER A 1030 -27.46 -14.35 -16.03
N PHE A 1031 -26.54 -13.41 -15.78
CA PHE A 1031 -26.76 -11.99 -16.10
C PHE A 1031 -26.84 -11.80 -17.62
N PRO A 1032 -27.87 -11.10 -18.13
CA PRO A 1032 -27.97 -10.83 -19.55
C PRO A 1032 -26.82 -9.93 -20.04
N SER A 1033 -26.23 -10.26 -21.19
CA SER A 1033 -25.09 -9.52 -21.74
C SER A 1033 -25.39 -8.06 -22.04
N GLU A 1034 -26.63 -7.73 -22.39
CA GLU A 1034 -27.07 -6.37 -22.69
C GLU A 1034 -27.16 -5.48 -21.45
N VAL A 1035 -27.15 -6.10 -20.25
CA VAL A 1035 -27.23 -5.40 -18.97
C VAL A 1035 -25.82 -5.02 -18.51
N TYR A 1036 -24.92 -5.99 -18.37
CA TYR A 1036 -23.58 -5.68 -17.85
C TYR A 1036 -22.71 -4.91 -18.85
N SER A 1037 -23.02 -4.93 -20.14
CA SER A 1037 -22.33 -4.09 -21.15
C SER A 1037 -22.54 -2.59 -20.93
N ARG A 1038 -23.50 -2.18 -20.09
CA ARG A 1038 -23.77 -0.77 -19.74
C ARG A 1038 -22.90 -0.25 -18.59
N TYR A 1039 -21.91 -1.01 -18.14
CA TYR A 1039 -21.07 -0.68 -16.98
C TYR A 1039 -20.52 0.75 -17.03
N ALA A 1040 -20.02 1.20 -18.20
CA ALA A 1040 -19.43 2.54 -18.33
C ALA A 1040 -20.44 3.67 -18.05
N GLN A 1041 -21.68 3.53 -18.52
CA GLN A 1041 -22.75 4.49 -18.27
C GLN A 1041 -23.15 4.53 -16.78
N GLU A 1042 -23.20 3.35 -16.16
CA GLU A 1042 -23.54 3.22 -14.74
C GLU A 1042 -22.42 3.76 -13.83
N ILE A 1043 -21.14 3.53 -14.19
CA ILE A 1043 -19.97 4.09 -13.48
C ILE A 1043 -19.98 5.61 -13.60
N ALA A 1044 -20.21 6.17 -14.79
CA ALA A 1044 -20.30 7.62 -14.96
C ALA A 1044 -21.39 8.28 -14.10
N THR A 1045 -22.44 7.52 -13.75
CA THR A 1045 -23.55 8.01 -12.92
C THR A 1045 -23.32 7.81 -11.42
N SER A 1046 -22.75 6.68 -11.02
CA SER A 1046 -22.72 6.22 -9.62
C SER A 1046 -21.32 5.97 -9.05
N GLY A 1047 -20.28 6.19 -9.86
CA GLY A 1047 -18.89 5.85 -9.55
C GLY A 1047 -18.65 4.35 -9.46
N ASN A 1048 -17.55 3.95 -8.82
CA ASN A 1048 -17.18 2.54 -8.60
C ASN A 1048 -17.99 1.86 -7.48
N ASN A 1049 -19.31 2.06 -7.45
CA ASN A 1049 -20.20 1.60 -6.39
C ASN A 1049 -21.41 0.80 -6.91
N GLY A 1050 -22.07 0.11 -5.97
CA GLY A 1050 -23.35 -0.57 -6.20
C GLY A 1050 -23.36 -1.58 -7.35
N LYS A 1051 -24.37 -1.50 -8.21
CA LYS A 1051 -24.52 -2.39 -9.39
C LYS A 1051 -23.52 -2.10 -10.51
N ALA A 1052 -23.01 -0.87 -10.61
CA ALA A 1052 -22.11 -0.46 -11.68
C ALA A 1052 -20.81 -1.27 -11.65
N ILE A 1053 -20.23 -1.44 -10.46
CA ILE A 1053 -19.01 -2.20 -10.27
C ILE A 1053 -19.21 -3.71 -10.52
N LEU A 1054 -20.39 -4.25 -10.20
CA LEU A 1054 -20.74 -5.64 -10.53
C LEU A 1054 -20.79 -5.85 -12.04
N TYR A 1055 -21.43 -4.93 -12.77
CA TYR A 1055 -21.48 -4.98 -14.23
C TYR A 1055 -20.09 -4.90 -14.85
N ALA A 1056 -19.25 -3.99 -14.33
CA ALA A 1056 -17.87 -3.85 -14.76
C ALA A 1056 -17.06 -5.13 -14.51
N TYR A 1057 -17.25 -5.81 -13.38
CA TYR A 1057 -16.54 -7.05 -13.09
C TYR A 1057 -16.94 -8.20 -14.03
N ILE A 1058 -18.24 -8.33 -14.33
CA ILE A 1058 -18.70 -9.36 -15.29
C ILE A 1058 -18.17 -9.06 -16.70
N ALA A 1059 -18.17 -7.79 -17.12
CA ALA A 1059 -17.56 -7.37 -18.38
C ALA A 1059 -16.04 -7.65 -18.40
N TYR A 1060 -15.35 -7.36 -17.30
CA TYR A 1060 -13.92 -7.63 -17.12
C TYR A 1060 -13.60 -9.13 -17.19
N ALA A 1061 -14.39 -9.97 -16.50
CA ALA A 1061 -14.25 -11.42 -16.54
C ALA A 1061 -14.47 -11.98 -17.95
N ARG A 1062 -15.43 -11.41 -18.71
CA ARG A 1062 -15.63 -11.76 -20.13
C ARG A 1062 -14.43 -11.37 -20.99
N ALA A 1063 -13.89 -10.17 -20.81
CA ALA A 1063 -12.72 -9.70 -21.57
C ALA A 1063 -11.49 -10.59 -21.31
N CYS A 1064 -11.25 -10.96 -20.04
CA CYS A 1064 -10.20 -11.89 -19.65
C CYS A 1064 -10.41 -13.28 -20.26
N SER A 1065 -11.62 -13.84 -20.11
CA SER A 1065 -11.96 -15.19 -20.61
C SER A 1065 -11.82 -15.31 -22.13
N ASN A 1066 -12.00 -14.21 -22.88
CA ASN A 1066 -11.89 -14.18 -24.34
C ASN A 1066 -10.52 -13.71 -24.85
N GLY A 1067 -9.55 -13.43 -23.97
CA GLY A 1067 -8.23 -12.93 -24.36
C GLY A 1067 -8.24 -11.54 -25.01
N ARG A 1068 -9.21 -10.68 -24.68
CA ARG A 1068 -9.36 -9.34 -25.27
C ARG A 1068 -8.66 -8.28 -24.42
N GLU A 1069 -7.36 -8.11 -24.67
CA GLU A 1069 -6.48 -7.22 -23.93
C GLU A 1069 -6.94 -5.74 -23.96
N GLU A 1070 -7.28 -5.22 -25.13
CA GLU A 1070 -7.71 -3.82 -25.29
C GLU A 1070 -9.01 -3.51 -24.55
N GLU A 1071 -10.00 -4.40 -24.64
CA GLU A 1071 -11.28 -4.28 -23.92
C GLU A 1071 -11.04 -4.31 -22.41
N ARG A 1072 -10.12 -5.17 -21.94
CA ARG A 1072 -9.74 -5.23 -20.53
C ARG A 1072 -9.12 -3.91 -20.06
N ILE A 1073 -8.15 -3.38 -20.80
CA ILE A 1073 -7.46 -2.12 -20.45
C ILE A 1073 -8.47 -0.96 -20.39
N GLN A 1074 -9.38 -0.85 -21.36
CA GLN A 1074 -10.42 0.18 -21.37
C GLN A 1074 -11.33 0.12 -20.13
N ILE A 1075 -11.71 -1.07 -19.69
CA ILE A 1075 -12.48 -1.26 -18.45
C ILE A 1075 -11.67 -0.77 -17.24
N LEU A 1076 -10.39 -1.13 -17.15
CA LEU A 1076 -9.50 -0.74 -16.05
C LEU A 1076 -9.29 0.78 -16.00
N ASP A 1077 -9.09 1.44 -17.15
CA ASP A 1077 -8.93 2.89 -17.22
C ASP A 1077 -10.21 3.61 -16.77
N THR A 1078 -11.37 3.14 -17.23
CA THR A 1078 -12.68 3.69 -16.81
C THR A 1078 -12.86 3.61 -15.29
N LEU A 1079 -12.45 2.50 -14.67
CA LEU A 1079 -12.50 2.30 -13.22
C LEU A 1079 -11.51 3.21 -12.50
N LYS A 1080 -10.28 3.33 -13.01
CA LYS A 1080 -9.21 4.14 -12.42
C LYS A 1080 -9.61 5.60 -12.32
N ASP A 1081 -10.24 6.15 -13.36
CA ASP A 1081 -10.71 7.55 -13.40
C ASP A 1081 -11.76 7.87 -12.32
N HIS A 1082 -12.47 6.84 -11.83
CA HIS A 1082 -13.53 6.96 -10.82
C HIS A 1082 -13.15 6.35 -9.47
N ALA A 1083 -11.87 6.01 -9.26
CA ALA A 1083 -11.39 5.44 -8.01
C ALA A 1083 -11.37 6.48 -6.87
N SER A 1084 -11.72 6.02 -5.66
CA SER A 1084 -11.79 6.88 -4.47
C SER A 1084 -10.41 7.29 -3.93
N GLU A 1085 -9.38 6.46 -4.12
CA GLU A 1085 -7.99 6.74 -3.78
C GLU A 1085 -7.24 7.28 -5.01
N GLY A 1086 -7.50 8.53 -5.36
CA GLY A 1086 -6.73 9.23 -6.38
C GLY A 1086 -5.39 9.70 -5.84
N ILE A 1087 -4.33 8.88 -5.92
CA ILE A 1087 -3.02 9.48 -6.16
C ILE A 1087 -3.17 10.09 -7.55
N LYS A 1088 -3.16 11.42 -7.64
CA LYS A 1088 -2.85 12.08 -8.91
C LYS A 1088 -1.49 11.52 -9.29
N SER A 1089 -1.46 10.49 -10.14
CA SER A 1089 -0.24 10.10 -10.80
C SER A 1089 0.16 11.36 -11.52
N VAL A 1090 1.14 12.05 -10.95
CA VAL A 1090 1.89 13.08 -11.62
C VAL A 1090 2.65 12.29 -12.68
N ILE A 1091 1.97 11.88 -13.74
CA ILE A 1091 2.59 11.61 -15.03
C ILE A 1091 2.97 13.01 -15.51
N LYS A 1092 3.99 13.60 -14.86
CA LYS A 1092 4.70 14.73 -15.43
C LYS A 1092 5.56 14.10 -16.52
N SER A 1093 5.09 14.35 -17.75
CA SER A 1093 5.85 14.47 -18.99
C SER A 1093 6.72 13.27 -19.39
N GLU A 1094 6.42 12.75 -20.58
CA GLU A 1094 7.29 11.89 -21.41
C GLU A 1094 8.67 12.52 -21.70
N ASP A 1095 8.91 13.77 -21.30
CA ASP A 1095 10.12 14.54 -21.58
C ASP A 1095 11.33 14.26 -20.65
N LYS A 1096 11.21 13.42 -19.61
CA LYS A 1096 12.29 13.17 -18.63
C LYS A 1096 13.19 11.95 -18.91
N HIS A 1097 13.23 11.44 -20.15
CA HIS A 1097 14.01 10.24 -20.52
C HIS A 1097 15.32 10.55 -21.27
N LEU A 1098 15.93 11.71 -21.06
CA LEU A 1098 17.11 12.12 -21.83
C LEU A 1098 18.31 11.18 -21.61
N PHE A 1099 18.57 10.78 -20.35
CA PHE A 1099 19.62 9.82 -20.03
C PHE A 1099 19.35 8.43 -20.61
N GLU A 1100 18.12 7.91 -20.45
CA GLU A 1100 17.73 6.61 -20.99
C GLU A 1100 17.79 6.59 -22.53
N ARG A 1101 17.43 7.69 -23.20
CA ARG A 1101 17.51 7.81 -24.67
C ARG A 1101 18.97 7.79 -25.17
N GLU A 1102 19.87 8.48 -24.48
CA GLU A 1102 21.31 8.39 -24.76
C GLU A 1102 21.80 6.95 -24.55
N LEU A 1103 21.48 6.36 -23.40
CA LEU A 1103 21.87 4.99 -23.09
C LEU A 1103 21.34 3.98 -24.13
N TYR A 1104 20.10 4.15 -24.61
CA TYR A 1104 19.56 3.35 -25.71
C TYR A 1104 20.40 3.47 -26.98
N THR A 1105 20.82 4.68 -27.34
CA THR A 1105 21.69 4.93 -28.50
C THR A 1105 23.03 4.21 -28.34
N PHE A 1106 23.63 4.26 -27.15
CA PHE A 1106 24.84 3.50 -26.84
C PHE A 1106 24.63 1.98 -26.89
N ILE A 1107 23.61 1.44 -26.22
CA ILE A 1107 23.34 -0.02 -26.19
C ILE A 1107 23.09 -0.53 -27.61
N THR A 1108 22.34 0.20 -28.44
CA THR A 1108 22.05 -0.20 -29.83
C THR A 1108 23.26 -0.14 -30.76
N SER A 1109 24.35 0.54 -30.37
CA SER A 1109 25.63 0.49 -31.09
C SER A 1109 26.40 -0.81 -30.85
N ILE A 1110 26.09 -1.52 -29.75
CA ILE A 1110 26.79 -2.75 -29.32
C ILE A 1110 25.91 -3.98 -29.50
N TYR A 1111 24.58 -3.85 -29.38
CA TYR A 1111 23.63 -4.95 -29.36
C TYR A 1111 22.49 -4.76 -30.39
N PRO A 1112 21.98 -5.83 -31.02
CA PRO A 1112 20.94 -5.72 -32.05
C PRO A 1112 19.64 -5.12 -31.52
N LYS A 1113 19.07 -4.15 -32.26
CA LYS A 1113 17.81 -3.45 -31.89
C LYS A 1113 16.62 -4.39 -31.64
N ASN A 1114 16.52 -5.49 -32.38
CA ASN A 1114 15.43 -6.46 -32.25
C ASN A 1114 15.50 -7.30 -30.96
N GLN A 1115 16.62 -7.27 -30.24
CA GLN A 1115 16.80 -7.96 -28.98
C GLN A 1115 16.74 -7.01 -27.77
N ILE A 1116 16.46 -5.73 -28.00
CA ILE A 1116 16.33 -4.73 -26.94
C ILE A 1116 14.86 -4.34 -26.86
N GLU A 1117 14.25 -4.51 -25.69
CA GLU A 1117 12.93 -3.97 -25.39
C GLU A 1117 13.05 -2.86 -24.36
N VAL A 1118 12.44 -1.72 -24.65
CA VAL A 1118 12.40 -0.55 -23.76
C VAL A 1118 11.10 -0.55 -22.97
N ASN A 1119 11.15 -0.12 -21.71
CA ASN A 1119 9.99 -0.04 -20.82
C ASN A 1119 9.22 -1.39 -20.72
N TYR A 1120 9.96 -2.49 -20.63
CA TYR A 1120 9.39 -3.84 -20.57
C TYR A 1120 8.52 -4.00 -19.33
N LYS A 1121 7.27 -4.44 -19.53
CA LYS A 1121 6.32 -4.66 -18.44
C LYS A 1121 6.38 -6.11 -17.96
N LEU A 1122 6.71 -6.31 -16.70
CA LEU A 1122 6.70 -7.61 -16.02
C LEU A 1122 5.83 -7.53 -14.76
N GLY A 1123 4.61 -8.07 -14.81
CA GLY A 1123 3.63 -7.88 -13.75
C GLY A 1123 3.33 -6.40 -13.52
N GLY A 1124 3.55 -5.93 -12.29
CA GLY A 1124 3.45 -4.52 -11.92
C GLY A 1124 4.71 -3.67 -12.17
N PHE A 1125 5.80 -4.27 -12.65
CA PHE A 1125 7.07 -3.59 -12.85
C PHE A 1125 7.26 -3.11 -14.29
N TYR A 1126 7.92 -1.97 -14.43
CA TYR A 1126 8.40 -1.43 -15.70
C TYR A 1126 9.91 -1.31 -15.62
N ILE A 1127 10.59 -2.10 -16.44
CA ILE A 1127 12.05 -2.20 -16.54
C ILE A 1127 12.52 -1.30 -17.68
N ASP A 1128 13.56 -0.52 -17.45
CA ASP A 1128 14.02 0.50 -18.40
C ASP A 1128 14.45 -0.14 -19.73
N PHE A 1129 15.33 -1.16 -19.66
CA PHE A 1129 15.73 -1.97 -20.82
C PHE A 1129 15.80 -3.46 -20.48
N VAL A 1130 15.40 -4.29 -21.44
CA VAL A 1130 15.56 -5.73 -21.37
C VAL A 1130 16.26 -6.24 -22.62
N LEU A 1131 17.34 -6.98 -22.42
CA LEU A 1131 18.02 -7.73 -23.47
C LEU A 1131 17.45 -9.14 -23.55
N LYS A 1132 17.04 -9.51 -24.76
CA LYS A 1132 16.47 -10.81 -25.09
C LYS A 1132 17.50 -11.75 -25.71
N ASP A 1133 17.29 -13.03 -25.52
CA ASP A 1133 18.02 -14.09 -26.23
C ASP A 1133 17.61 -14.16 -27.72
N THR A 1134 18.13 -15.15 -28.44
CA THR A 1134 17.77 -15.39 -29.85
C THR A 1134 16.32 -15.83 -30.07
N ASN A 1135 15.63 -16.31 -29.04
CA ASN A 1135 14.23 -16.77 -29.08
C ASN A 1135 13.24 -15.67 -28.66
N GLY A 1136 13.74 -14.49 -28.26
CA GLY A 1136 12.93 -13.39 -27.77
C GLY A 1136 12.56 -13.48 -26.28
N ILE A 1137 13.20 -14.38 -25.53
CA ILE A 1137 13.04 -14.54 -24.08
C ILE A 1137 13.87 -13.48 -23.37
N PRO A 1138 13.31 -12.74 -22.40
CA PRO A 1138 14.05 -11.75 -21.63
C PRO A 1138 15.09 -12.42 -20.71
N VAL A 1139 16.35 -11.98 -20.74
CA VAL A 1139 17.45 -12.58 -19.96
C VAL A 1139 18.18 -11.56 -19.09
N ILE A 1140 18.40 -10.34 -19.59
CA ILE A 1140 19.13 -9.30 -18.83
C ILE A 1140 18.26 -8.05 -18.72
N ALA A 1141 18.04 -7.56 -17.50
CA ALA A 1141 17.44 -6.26 -17.23
C ALA A 1141 18.55 -5.23 -17.00
N LEU A 1142 18.56 -4.14 -17.77
CA LEU A 1142 19.42 -2.99 -17.49
C LEU A 1142 18.55 -1.91 -16.85
N GLU A 1143 18.88 -1.58 -15.61
CA GLU A 1143 18.16 -0.58 -14.84
C GLU A 1143 19.03 0.65 -14.65
N CYS A 1144 18.47 1.80 -14.98
CA CYS A 1144 19.12 3.08 -14.71
C CYS A 1144 18.93 3.44 -13.23
N ASP A 1145 19.48 4.57 -12.81
CA ASP A 1145 19.22 5.15 -11.49
C ASP A 1145 17.73 5.05 -11.12
N GLY A 1146 17.43 4.77 -9.86
CA GLY A 1146 16.05 4.57 -9.39
C GLY A 1146 15.07 5.65 -9.87
N LYS A 1147 13.80 5.26 -10.10
CA LYS A 1147 12.77 6.20 -10.57
C LYS A 1147 12.54 7.33 -9.55
N PRO A 1148 12.31 8.59 -10.00
CA PRO A 1148 12.10 9.75 -9.11
C PRO A 1148 10.95 9.60 -8.11
N TYR A 1149 9.98 8.72 -8.37
CA TYR A 1149 8.87 8.43 -7.46
C TYR A 1149 9.31 7.68 -6.19
N HIS A 1150 10.50 7.08 -6.20
CA HIS A 1150 11.13 6.46 -5.03
C HIS A 1150 12.11 7.44 -4.38
N THR A 1151 11.61 8.57 -3.87
CA THR A 1151 12.39 9.54 -3.06
C THR A 1151 12.36 9.21 -1.56
N SER A 1152 11.98 7.98 -1.23
CA SER A 1152 11.86 7.54 0.16
C SER A 1152 13.16 6.97 0.73
N ASN A 1153 13.24 6.84 2.05
CA ASN A 1153 14.40 6.25 2.71
C ASN A 1153 14.62 4.78 2.34
N GLU A 1154 13.63 4.13 1.72
CA GLU A 1154 13.59 2.71 1.39
C GLU A 1154 13.86 2.40 -0.09
N SER A 1155 14.33 3.37 -0.89
CA SER A 1155 14.51 3.18 -2.35
C SER A 1155 15.49 2.05 -2.68
N TYR A 1156 16.58 1.91 -1.93
CA TYR A 1156 17.49 0.77 -2.06
C TYR A 1156 16.78 -0.57 -1.89
N ARG A 1157 15.79 -0.64 -0.98
CA ARG A 1157 15.05 -1.88 -0.74
C ARG A 1157 14.10 -2.18 -1.88
N TYR A 1158 13.54 -1.15 -2.51
CA TYR A 1158 12.71 -1.30 -3.71
C TYR A 1158 13.49 -1.97 -4.83
N ASP A 1159 14.70 -1.48 -5.03
CA ASP A 1159 15.58 -1.98 -6.06
C ASP A 1159 16.04 -3.42 -5.80
N LEU A 1160 16.46 -3.75 -4.58
CA LEU A 1160 16.79 -5.12 -4.19
C LEU A 1160 15.58 -6.06 -4.30
N HIS A 1161 14.39 -5.61 -3.90
CA HIS A 1161 13.18 -6.42 -3.97
C HIS A 1161 12.81 -6.73 -5.43
N ARG A 1162 12.89 -5.72 -6.30
CA ARG A 1162 12.65 -5.86 -7.74
C ARG A 1162 13.67 -6.79 -8.38
N GLU A 1163 14.96 -6.62 -8.08
CA GLU A 1163 16.04 -7.50 -8.56
C GLU A 1163 15.78 -8.96 -8.18
N GLY A 1164 15.36 -9.22 -6.93
CA GLY A 1164 15.00 -10.56 -6.47
C GLY A 1164 13.82 -11.18 -7.24
N ILE A 1165 12.83 -10.39 -7.64
CA ILE A 1165 11.69 -10.84 -8.45
C ILE A 1165 12.13 -11.15 -9.88
N LEU A 1166 12.97 -10.30 -10.48
CA LEU A 1166 13.53 -10.52 -11.82
C LEU A 1166 14.35 -11.81 -11.86
N ALA A 1167 15.19 -12.04 -10.86
CA ALA A 1167 15.99 -13.26 -10.75
C ALA A 1167 15.13 -14.53 -10.69
N GLN A 1168 13.97 -14.49 -10.02
CA GLN A 1168 13.02 -15.61 -9.98
C GLN A 1168 12.40 -15.93 -11.36
N HIS A 1169 12.39 -14.96 -12.27
CA HIS A 1169 11.91 -15.11 -13.66
C HIS A 1169 13.06 -15.36 -14.64
N GLY A 1170 14.25 -15.71 -14.14
CA GLY A 1170 15.43 -15.96 -14.97
C GLY A 1170 16.07 -14.70 -15.56
N ILE A 1171 15.66 -13.51 -15.13
CA ILE A 1171 16.19 -12.23 -15.62
C ILE A 1171 17.27 -11.73 -14.65
N VAL A 1172 18.50 -11.61 -15.14
CA VAL A 1172 19.61 -11.07 -14.35
C VAL A 1172 19.62 -9.55 -14.47
N THR A 1173 19.74 -8.85 -13.34
CA THR A 1173 19.73 -7.38 -13.33
C THR A 1173 21.15 -6.82 -13.35
N TYR A 1174 21.36 -5.75 -14.11
CA TYR A 1174 22.56 -4.91 -14.03
C TYR A 1174 22.15 -3.45 -13.90
N ARG A 1175 22.73 -2.77 -12.91
CA ARG A 1175 22.39 -1.39 -12.60
C ARG A 1175 23.44 -0.41 -13.09
N ILE A 1176 22.96 0.63 -13.75
CA ILE A 1176 23.74 1.72 -14.34
C ILE A 1176 23.42 3.00 -13.57
N TRP A 1177 24.44 3.54 -12.92
CA TRP A 1177 24.31 4.75 -12.11
C TRP A 1177 24.76 5.97 -12.91
N SER A 1178 23.94 7.02 -13.05
CA SER A 1178 24.36 8.21 -13.80
C SER A 1178 25.56 8.91 -13.17
N THR A 1179 25.71 8.82 -11.85
CA THR A 1179 26.88 9.32 -11.10
C THR A 1179 28.17 8.63 -11.54
N ASN A 1180 28.19 7.29 -11.57
CA ASN A 1180 29.37 6.53 -11.99
C ASN A 1180 29.62 6.69 -13.50
N TRP A 1181 28.54 6.73 -14.28
CA TRP A 1181 28.61 6.92 -15.73
C TRP A 1181 29.22 8.27 -16.08
N TRP A 1182 28.82 9.36 -15.43
CA TRP A 1182 29.40 10.69 -15.63
C TRP A 1182 30.89 10.76 -15.24
N GLN A 1183 31.28 10.09 -14.13
CA GLN A 1183 32.67 10.07 -13.67
C GLN A 1183 33.61 9.29 -14.60
N ASP A 1184 33.21 8.10 -15.07
CA ASP A 1184 34.04 7.20 -15.89
C ASP A 1184 33.21 6.38 -16.89
N VAL A 1185 32.77 7.04 -17.97
CA VAL A 1185 32.00 6.40 -19.06
C VAL A 1185 32.73 5.17 -19.61
N GLU A 1186 34.04 5.28 -19.89
CA GLU A 1186 34.82 4.16 -20.47
C GLU A 1186 34.92 2.97 -19.52
N GLY A 1187 35.11 3.22 -18.22
CA GLY A 1187 35.14 2.19 -17.19
C GLY A 1187 33.80 1.49 -17.03
N GLU A 1188 32.70 2.24 -16.95
CA GLU A 1188 31.34 1.68 -16.85
C GLU A 1188 30.95 0.88 -18.10
N LEU A 1189 31.32 1.36 -19.30
CA LEU A 1189 31.11 0.62 -20.55
C LEU A 1189 31.86 -0.72 -20.55
N LYS A 1190 33.11 -0.74 -20.10
CA LYS A 1190 33.89 -1.99 -19.97
C LYS A 1190 33.24 -2.96 -18.97
N LYS A 1191 32.73 -2.46 -17.84
CA LYS A 1191 32.03 -3.29 -16.85
C LYS A 1191 30.73 -3.87 -17.42
N LEU A 1192 29.92 -3.05 -18.09
CA LEU A 1192 28.66 -3.46 -18.70
C LEU A 1192 28.88 -4.50 -19.82
N THR A 1193 29.81 -4.25 -20.74
CA THR A 1193 30.13 -5.21 -21.81
C THR A 1193 30.71 -6.51 -21.26
N HIS A 1194 31.59 -6.44 -20.26
CA HIS A 1194 32.08 -7.64 -19.58
C HIS A 1194 30.96 -8.42 -18.89
N PHE A 1195 30.04 -7.73 -18.22
CA PHE A 1195 28.89 -8.36 -17.58
C PHE A 1195 28.00 -9.07 -18.60
N ILE A 1196 27.60 -8.39 -19.68
CA ILE A 1196 26.77 -8.98 -20.74
C ILE A 1196 27.49 -10.19 -21.36
N ALA A 1197 28.79 -10.07 -21.65
CA ALA A 1197 29.60 -11.17 -22.18
C ALA A 1197 29.69 -12.36 -21.19
N SER A 1198 29.85 -12.09 -19.89
CA SER A 1198 29.87 -13.15 -18.86
C SER A 1198 28.55 -13.91 -18.73
N LYS A 1199 27.45 -13.30 -19.17
CA LYS A 1199 26.10 -13.87 -19.19
C LYS A 1199 25.69 -14.38 -20.58
N GLN A 1200 26.57 -14.32 -21.58
CA GLN A 1200 26.28 -14.81 -22.94
C GLN A 1200 25.98 -16.32 -22.98
N GLU A 1201 26.51 -17.12 -22.05
CA GLU A 1201 26.08 -18.53 -21.93
C GLU A 1201 24.56 -18.60 -21.70
N GLN A 1202 23.97 -17.76 -20.84
CA GLN A 1202 22.51 -17.71 -20.61
C GLN A 1202 21.72 -17.14 -21.79
N LEU A 1203 22.34 -16.31 -22.64
CA LEU A 1203 21.75 -15.80 -23.89
C LEU A 1203 21.81 -16.83 -25.04
N THR A 1204 22.58 -17.93 -24.89
CA THR A 1204 22.79 -18.95 -25.92
C THR A 1204 22.42 -20.38 -25.51
N THR A 1205 22.15 -20.66 -24.21
CA THR A 1205 21.77 -22.00 -23.75
C THR A 1205 20.27 -22.17 -23.54
N VAL A 1206 19.71 -22.94 -24.46
CA VAL A 1206 18.55 -23.82 -24.25
C VAL A 1206 18.91 -24.82 -23.14
N LEU A 1207 18.01 -25.06 -22.19
CA LEU A 1207 17.90 -26.37 -21.55
C LEU A 1207 16.58 -27.03 -22.02
N PRO A 1208 16.61 -28.36 -22.22
CA PRO A 1208 15.76 -29.10 -23.16
C PRO A 1208 14.29 -29.23 -22.77
#